data_AF-A0A524CAQ2-F1
#
_entry.id   AF-A0A524CAQ2-F1
#
_cell.length_a   1.000
_cell.length_b   1.000
_cell.length_c   1.000
_cell.angle_alpha   90.00
_cell.angle_beta   90.00
_cell.angle_gamma   90.00
#
_symmetry.space_group_name_H-M   'P 1'
#
loop_
_entity.id
_entity.type
_entity.pdbx_description
1 polymer ?
#
loop_
_entity_poly.entity_id
_entity_poly.type
_entity_poly.pdbx_seq_one_letter_code
_entity_poly.pdbx_strand_id
1 'polypeptide(L)'
;MKFVHNTFDEKREIAGFSKDELIEIKKKISEYKSNKIDQSEFMEILQSKFSEELLEGHSKYIEKMVKFIESYFSKFLTSAEEHQYNFYYLKSGLLEELELISKNLLNLKLNAQNTKRFLKDNSYLDSYITQISNITEINKDLQLKLKKKGDPPIKYEELSHIWLEINRIKNLQYKVIDTEELEIWEEFSNLVKFLKKKGEKEVKGGLFSKKEAEVIFEFKILNDYISSSQQENFNFYCDLYYLLYVNDILSELKEQEFSNILERKEVKIQLRDYMRSIIKDLIFIKLDNFIQEIKSFKEGSEYDKEDIKGDIDNLKNEKIKNLLPKLVDLYFIGLENQYQSLTTNIQDIQKFDEIIDEYSEKIDRFYDIIENIKDYTSNYNRFLKPYEEMLVSLRKIFSNLLEDIYRRKGEFNYYLEAIKKERMKEDIRSFTSEKINELNSLIEKYRDEIAILLKEKMPQLESVEEIIITYKDQINKIKDDLYHKLREHEKKDLDQYQIIKQWEENYKRSKEQIGFLLSQYLTNLYKDFEGIIEKEEALFERVKEITKYSGNQEELPLNYAFSTFLSDKLTEEELRERMVELKAKLNKLRHLEMLYEDELSQLKDNLETKVKIREGISTSNVECSVCRKKINFAKDKIIKCPYCGAVYHYLCVAFWLSKYNSCPSCQNVFLDPNQNIYEAQPEE
;
A
#
# COMPACT_ATOMS: atom_id res chain seq x y z
N MET A 1 46.77 -37.20 5.63
CA MET A 1 45.42 -37.67 5.26
C MET A 1 44.82 -36.63 4.34
N LYS A 2 43.87 -36.96 3.48
CA LYS A 2 43.18 -35.98 2.61
C LYS A 2 41.76 -35.76 3.09
N PHE A 3 41.12 -34.63 2.79
CA PHE A 3 39.68 -34.49 3.04
C PHE A 3 38.86 -35.40 2.14
N VAL A 4 39.27 -35.50 0.87
CA VAL A 4 38.62 -36.31 -0.17
C VAL A 4 39.67 -37.14 -0.91
N HIS A 5 39.25 -38.24 -1.54
CA HIS A 5 40.14 -39.12 -2.31
C HIS A 5 41.23 -39.82 -1.47
N ASN A 6 40.86 -40.31 -0.28
CA ASN A 6 41.78 -41.08 0.56
C ASN A 6 41.98 -42.50 0.02
N THR A 7 43.13 -43.08 0.36
CA THR A 7 43.41 -44.50 0.25
C THR A 7 43.79 -45.04 1.63
N PHE A 8 43.23 -46.20 1.99
CA PHE A 8 43.53 -46.90 3.23
C PHE A 8 44.10 -48.27 2.86
N ASP A 9 45.30 -48.60 3.35
CA ASP A 9 46.01 -49.84 2.95
C ASP A 9 46.10 -49.98 1.41
N GLU A 10 46.53 -48.89 0.75
CA GLU A 10 46.63 -48.76 -0.71
C GLU A 10 45.32 -48.94 -1.50
N LYS A 11 44.17 -49.07 -0.81
CA LYS A 11 42.85 -49.29 -1.39
C LYS A 11 41.97 -48.04 -1.22
N ARG A 12 41.35 -47.61 -2.32
CA ARG A 12 40.30 -46.57 -2.30
C ARG A 12 38.92 -47.20 -2.14
N GLU A 13 38.63 -48.21 -2.95
CA GLU A 13 37.37 -48.95 -2.90
C GLU A 13 37.63 -50.38 -2.45
N ILE A 14 36.77 -50.86 -1.55
CA ILE A 14 36.78 -52.25 -1.09
C ILE A 14 35.57 -52.94 -1.69
N ALA A 15 35.81 -53.96 -2.51
CA ALA A 15 34.76 -54.79 -3.07
C ALA A 15 34.32 -55.89 -2.10
N GLY A 16 33.10 -56.40 -2.30
CA GLY A 16 32.71 -57.67 -1.72
C GLY A 16 33.58 -58.81 -2.29
N PHE A 17 33.84 -59.84 -1.50
CA PHE A 17 34.58 -61.01 -1.97
C PHE A 17 33.89 -61.66 -3.16
N SER A 18 34.67 -61.91 -4.21
CA SER A 18 34.26 -62.68 -5.37
C SER A 18 33.94 -64.14 -4.99
N LYS A 19 33.25 -64.84 -5.90
CA LYS A 19 32.93 -66.26 -5.71
C LYS A 19 34.19 -67.11 -5.52
N ASP A 20 35.26 -66.79 -6.24
CA ASP A 20 36.51 -67.54 -6.18
C ASP A 20 37.26 -67.28 -4.87
N GLU A 21 37.29 -66.04 -4.38
CA GLU A 21 37.84 -65.70 -3.06
C GLU A 21 37.08 -66.38 -1.92
N LEU A 22 35.75 -66.46 -2.00
CA LEU A 22 34.95 -67.19 -1.02
C LEU A 22 35.24 -68.70 -1.03
N ILE A 23 35.46 -69.28 -2.21
CA ILE A 23 35.85 -70.70 -2.35
C ILE A 23 37.24 -70.94 -1.75
N GLU A 24 38.18 -70.04 -2.00
CA GLU A 24 39.53 -70.08 -1.44
C GLU A 24 39.51 -70.02 0.10
N ILE A 25 38.79 -69.05 0.66
CA ILE A 25 38.63 -68.90 2.11
C ILE A 25 37.98 -70.16 2.71
N LYS A 26 36.94 -70.70 2.07
CA LYS A 26 36.29 -71.95 2.52
C LYS A 26 37.25 -73.14 2.51
N LYS A 27 38.12 -73.24 1.50
CA LYS A 27 39.16 -74.27 1.41
C LYS A 27 40.15 -74.15 2.55
N LYS A 28 40.67 -72.94 2.81
CA LYS A 28 41.59 -72.66 3.94
C LYS A 28 40.98 -72.96 5.30
N ILE A 29 39.71 -72.60 5.52
CA ILE A 29 38.97 -72.97 6.74
C ILE A 29 38.85 -74.50 6.90
N SER A 30 38.68 -75.23 5.79
CA SER A 30 38.60 -76.70 5.81
C SER A 30 39.97 -77.34 6.09
N GLU A 31 41.06 -76.76 5.59
CA GLU A 31 42.44 -77.16 5.90
C GLU A 31 42.73 -77.00 7.39
N TYR A 32 42.32 -75.87 7.99
CA TYR A 32 42.45 -75.62 9.43
C TYR A 32 41.64 -76.63 10.26
N LYS A 33 40.36 -76.85 9.93
CA LYS A 33 39.51 -77.84 10.63
C LYS A 33 40.01 -79.28 10.53
N SER A 34 40.83 -79.59 9.52
CA SER A 34 41.43 -80.91 9.33
C SER A 34 42.87 -81.02 9.88
N ASN A 35 43.31 -80.04 10.69
CA ASN A 35 44.65 -79.94 11.30
C ASN A 35 45.80 -79.97 10.27
N LYS A 36 45.55 -79.52 9.02
CA LYS A 36 46.58 -79.42 7.98
C LYS A 36 47.42 -78.16 8.06
N ILE A 37 46.85 -77.11 8.63
CA ILE A 37 47.51 -75.84 8.97
C ILE A 37 47.25 -75.57 10.45
N ASP A 38 48.22 -74.97 11.14
CA ASP A 38 48.09 -74.69 12.56
C ASP A 38 47.30 -73.38 12.83
N GLN A 39 47.05 -73.09 14.10
CA GLN A 39 46.31 -71.90 14.50
C GLN A 39 47.04 -70.59 14.17
N SER A 40 48.37 -70.58 14.20
CA SER A 40 49.16 -69.38 13.87
C SER A 40 49.04 -69.07 12.38
N GLU A 41 49.26 -70.08 11.54
CA GLU A 41 49.16 -69.99 10.09
C GLU A 41 47.74 -69.61 9.64
N PHE A 42 46.72 -70.15 10.30
CA PHE A 42 45.32 -69.78 10.01
C PHE A 42 44.98 -68.34 10.43
N MET A 43 45.51 -67.87 11.56
CA MET A 43 45.31 -66.49 12.02
C MET A 43 46.01 -65.48 11.11
N GLU A 44 47.20 -65.79 10.60
CA GLU A 44 47.89 -64.95 9.60
C GLU A 44 47.06 -64.81 8.31
N ILE A 45 46.43 -65.90 7.85
CA ILE A 45 45.52 -65.88 6.70
C ILE A 45 44.30 -64.99 6.99
N LEU A 46 43.68 -65.11 8.17
CA LEU A 46 42.56 -64.26 8.56
C LEU A 46 42.95 -62.78 8.66
N GLN A 47 44.09 -62.47 9.28
CA GLN A 47 44.58 -61.11 9.42
C GLN A 47 44.93 -60.47 8.06
N SER A 48 45.48 -61.25 7.13
CA SER A 48 45.75 -60.77 5.77
C SER A 48 44.48 -60.42 4.98
N LYS A 49 43.36 -61.12 5.23
CA LYS A 49 42.07 -60.87 4.55
C LYS A 49 41.21 -59.83 5.28
N PHE A 50 41.36 -59.71 6.60
CA PHE A 50 40.64 -58.77 7.46
C PHE A 50 41.66 -57.93 8.23
N SER A 51 42.34 -57.03 7.53
CA SER A 51 43.41 -56.20 8.09
C SER A 51 42.87 -55.24 9.16
N GLU A 52 43.41 -55.32 10.38
CA GLU A 52 43.13 -54.34 11.44
C GLU A 52 43.66 -52.95 11.08
N GLU A 53 44.79 -52.87 10.37
CA GLU A 53 45.38 -51.60 9.91
C GLU A 53 44.42 -50.84 8.97
N LEU A 54 43.70 -51.58 8.12
CA LEU A 54 42.69 -51.00 7.23
C LEU A 54 41.53 -50.39 8.02
N LEU A 55 41.03 -51.07 9.07
CA LEU A 55 39.98 -50.52 9.94
C LEU A 55 40.48 -49.34 10.76
N GLU A 56 41.69 -49.44 11.30
CA GLU A 56 42.32 -48.36 12.06
C GLU A 56 42.47 -47.09 11.19
N GLY A 57 42.80 -47.24 9.91
CA GLY A 57 42.83 -46.16 8.94
C GLY A 57 41.47 -45.44 8.81
N HIS A 58 40.39 -46.20 8.65
CA HIS A 58 39.03 -45.64 8.58
C HIS A 58 38.60 -44.99 9.90
N SER A 59 38.89 -45.60 11.05
CA SER A 59 38.58 -45.05 12.38
C SER A 59 39.29 -43.72 12.59
N LYS A 60 40.61 -43.68 12.36
CA LYS A 60 41.41 -42.45 12.49
C LYS A 60 40.88 -41.35 11.59
N TYR A 61 40.48 -41.67 10.35
CA TYR A 61 39.90 -40.67 9.45
C TYR A 61 38.61 -40.08 9.99
N ILE A 62 37.67 -40.93 10.41
CA ILE A 62 36.39 -40.49 10.96
C ILE A 62 36.61 -39.66 12.24
N GLU A 63 37.49 -40.09 13.14
CA GLU A 63 37.83 -39.34 14.35
C GLU A 63 38.40 -37.94 14.05
N LYS A 64 39.31 -37.84 13.07
CA LYS A 64 39.86 -36.55 12.65
C LYS A 64 38.80 -35.68 11.96
N MET A 65 37.88 -36.28 11.21
CA MET A 65 36.77 -35.57 10.58
C MET A 65 35.78 -35.03 11.63
N VAL A 66 35.44 -35.83 12.65
CA VAL A 66 34.62 -35.36 13.79
C VAL A 66 35.24 -34.12 14.41
N LYS A 67 36.53 -34.18 14.77
CA LYS A 67 37.24 -33.05 15.35
C LYS A 67 37.23 -31.82 14.45
N PHE A 68 37.48 -32.00 13.15
CA PHE A 68 37.44 -30.91 12.19
C PHE A 68 36.04 -30.25 12.12
N ILE A 69 34.99 -31.05 12.03
CA ILE A 69 33.61 -30.54 11.98
C ILE A 69 33.22 -29.83 13.26
N GLU A 70 33.57 -30.40 14.42
CA GLU A 70 33.27 -29.79 15.73
C GLU A 70 34.02 -28.47 15.94
N SER A 71 35.29 -28.40 15.55
CA SER A 71 36.11 -27.20 15.73
C SER A 71 35.74 -26.06 14.78
N TYR A 72 35.41 -26.36 13.51
CA TYR A 72 35.33 -25.32 12.48
C TYR A 72 33.96 -25.16 11.82
N PHE A 73 33.10 -26.19 11.88
CA PHE A 73 31.78 -26.19 11.25
C PHE A 73 30.63 -26.01 12.24
N SER A 74 30.79 -26.43 13.50
CA SER A 74 29.72 -26.49 14.51
C SER A 74 28.89 -25.21 14.61
N LYS A 75 29.55 -24.03 14.59
CA LYS A 75 28.90 -22.72 14.65
C LYS A 75 27.93 -22.43 13.50
N PHE A 76 28.11 -23.08 12.35
CA PHE A 76 27.27 -22.92 11.17
C PHE A 76 26.20 -24.02 11.02
N LEU A 77 26.23 -25.06 11.87
CA LEU A 77 25.28 -26.17 11.81
C LEU A 77 24.01 -25.93 12.64
N THR A 78 24.01 -24.97 13.56
CA THR A 78 22.92 -24.76 14.55
C THR A 78 22.30 -23.36 14.53
N SER A 79 22.86 -22.41 13.77
CA SER A 79 22.46 -21.00 13.80
C SER A 79 21.31 -20.69 12.82
N ALA A 80 20.46 -19.69 13.13
CA ALA A 80 19.54 -19.09 12.14
C ALA A 80 20.28 -18.55 10.89
N GLU A 81 21.57 -18.23 11.05
CA GLU A 81 22.54 -17.87 10.00
C GLU A 81 22.95 -19.03 9.08
N GLU A 82 22.41 -20.24 9.25
CA GLU A 82 22.69 -21.40 8.38
C GLU A 82 22.50 -21.07 6.89
N HIS A 83 21.56 -20.18 6.58
CA HIS A 83 21.28 -19.70 5.21
C HIS A 83 22.38 -18.79 4.66
N GLN A 84 23.17 -18.14 5.52
CA GLN A 84 24.20 -17.19 5.15
C GLN A 84 25.56 -17.85 4.90
N TYR A 85 25.75 -19.12 5.26
CA TYR A 85 27.02 -19.84 5.09
C TYR A 85 26.76 -21.31 4.73
N ASN A 86 26.29 -21.56 3.50
CA ASN A 86 25.84 -22.90 3.10
C ASN A 86 27.01 -23.91 2.93
N PHE A 87 28.22 -23.46 2.54
CA PHE A 87 29.40 -24.30 2.26
C PHE A 87 29.06 -25.57 1.43
N TYR A 88 28.20 -25.38 0.42
CA TYR A 88 27.52 -26.45 -0.30
C TYR A 88 28.48 -27.45 -0.95
N TYR A 89 29.55 -26.96 -1.58
CA TYR A 89 30.49 -27.79 -2.32
C TYR A 89 31.43 -28.55 -1.38
N LEU A 90 31.86 -27.90 -0.29
CA LEU A 90 32.64 -28.57 0.76
C LEU A 90 31.81 -29.68 1.43
N LYS A 91 30.57 -29.39 1.86
CA LYS A 91 29.67 -30.41 2.42
C LYS A 91 29.44 -31.54 1.42
N SER A 92 29.27 -31.22 0.13
CA SER A 92 29.07 -32.23 -0.92
C SER A 92 30.27 -33.17 -1.06
N GLY A 93 31.49 -32.63 -1.19
CA GLY A 93 32.69 -33.45 -1.31
C GLY A 93 32.95 -34.30 -0.06
N LEU A 94 32.72 -33.76 1.14
CA LEU A 94 32.84 -34.52 2.38
C LEU A 94 31.81 -35.65 2.45
N LEU A 95 30.54 -35.38 2.11
CA LEU A 95 29.50 -36.41 2.10
C LEU A 95 29.81 -37.55 1.14
N GLU A 96 30.27 -37.24 -0.08
CA GLU A 96 30.66 -38.24 -1.08
C GLU A 96 31.78 -39.16 -0.56
N GLU A 97 32.77 -38.60 0.13
CA GLU A 97 33.84 -39.39 0.75
C GLU A 97 33.31 -40.26 1.91
N LEU A 98 32.45 -39.71 2.78
CA LEU A 98 31.84 -40.48 3.88
C LEU A 98 30.90 -41.59 3.38
N GLU A 99 30.21 -41.37 2.25
CA GLU A 99 29.38 -42.37 1.58
C GLU A 99 30.22 -43.51 1.00
N LEU A 100 31.36 -43.19 0.38
CA LEU A 100 32.31 -44.20 -0.06
C LEU A 100 32.84 -45.03 1.12
N ILE A 101 33.18 -44.37 2.23
CA ILE A 101 33.59 -45.07 3.46
C ILE A 101 32.46 -45.97 3.98
N SER A 102 31.20 -45.52 3.96
CA SER A 102 30.06 -46.36 4.32
C SER A 102 29.95 -47.61 3.45
N LYS A 103 30.14 -47.48 2.14
CA LYS A 103 30.15 -48.61 1.18
C LYS A 103 31.29 -49.57 1.49
N ASN A 104 32.49 -49.05 1.74
CA ASN A 104 33.67 -49.83 2.11
C ASN A 104 33.46 -50.62 3.41
N LEU A 105 33.00 -49.96 4.48
CA LEU A 105 32.70 -50.58 5.77
C LEU A 105 31.60 -51.64 5.65
N LEU A 106 30.57 -51.39 4.84
CA LEU A 106 29.52 -52.37 4.55
C LEU A 106 30.10 -53.61 3.86
N ASN A 107 30.95 -53.44 2.85
CA ASN A 107 31.57 -54.55 2.14
C ASN A 107 32.50 -55.35 3.06
N LEU A 108 33.31 -54.69 3.90
CA LEU A 108 34.13 -55.35 4.92
C LEU A 108 33.27 -56.15 5.91
N LYS A 109 32.15 -55.57 6.36
CA LYS A 109 31.21 -56.25 7.28
C LYS A 109 30.62 -57.50 6.64
N LEU A 110 30.17 -57.40 5.39
CA LEU A 110 29.59 -58.52 4.65
C LEU A 110 30.63 -59.62 4.40
N ASN A 111 31.86 -59.25 4.04
CA ASN A 111 32.97 -60.18 3.84
C ASN A 111 33.30 -60.96 5.13
N ALA A 112 33.36 -60.26 6.26
CA ALA A 112 33.60 -60.86 7.58
C ALA A 112 32.43 -61.75 8.01
N GLN A 113 31.18 -61.30 7.84
CA GLN A 113 29.98 -62.08 8.18
C GLN A 113 29.86 -63.35 7.34
N ASN A 114 30.12 -63.26 6.03
CA ASN A 114 30.10 -64.42 5.14
C ASN A 114 31.16 -65.45 5.53
N THR A 115 32.35 -64.98 5.91
CA THR A 115 33.44 -65.86 6.38
C THR A 115 33.13 -66.49 7.73
N LYS A 116 32.57 -65.72 8.67
CA LYS A 116 32.14 -66.19 10.00
C LYS A 116 31.11 -67.33 9.92
N ARG A 117 30.24 -67.37 8.90
CA ARG A 117 29.28 -68.48 8.71
C ARG A 117 29.98 -69.84 8.58
N PHE A 118 31.20 -69.88 8.06
CA PHE A 118 31.99 -71.10 7.91
C PHE A 118 32.87 -71.40 9.12
N LEU A 119 33.13 -70.39 9.96
CA LEU A 119 34.01 -70.41 11.13
C LEU A 119 33.26 -69.95 12.38
N LYS A 120 32.28 -70.73 12.82
CA LYS A 120 31.47 -70.44 14.02
C LYS A 120 32.38 -70.22 15.24
N ASP A 121 32.01 -69.25 16.07
CA ASP A 121 32.65 -68.93 17.35
C ASP A 121 34.12 -68.46 17.26
N ASN A 122 34.40 -67.53 16.33
CA ASN A 122 35.71 -66.88 16.20
C ASN A 122 35.70 -65.45 16.77
N SER A 123 36.40 -65.26 17.89
CA SER A 123 36.46 -63.98 18.62
C SER A 123 37.11 -62.84 17.83
N TYR A 124 38.05 -63.15 16.92
CA TYR A 124 38.69 -62.16 16.07
C TYR A 124 37.70 -61.52 15.09
N LEU A 125 36.95 -62.33 14.33
CA LEU A 125 35.92 -61.84 13.41
C LEU A 125 34.79 -61.11 14.16
N ASP A 126 34.47 -61.53 15.39
CA ASP A 126 33.48 -60.85 16.23
C ASP A 126 33.94 -59.46 16.67
N SER A 127 35.19 -59.33 17.11
CA SER A 127 35.82 -58.05 17.41
C SER A 127 35.83 -57.15 16.16
N TYR A 128 36.27 -57.68 15.02
CA TYR A 128 36.36 -56.97 13.75
C TYR A 128 34.99 -56.42 13.28
N ILE A 129 33.94 -57.25 13.33
CA ILE A 129 32.57 -56.83 12.97
C ILE A 129 32.03 -55.77 13.94
N THR A 130 32.36 -55.88 15.23
CA THR A 130 31.94 -54.91 16.26
C THR A 130 32.61 -53.57 16.01
N GLN A 131 33.92 -53.54 15.75
CA GLN A 131 34.64 -52.32 15.40
C GLN A 131 34.07 -51.66 14.15
N ILE A 132 33.80 -52.42 13.08
CA ILE A 132 33.14 -51.88 11.88
C ILE A 132 31.80 -51.23 12.22
N SER A 133 31.01 -51.86 13.08
CA SER A 133 29.69 -51.35 13.45
C SER A 133 29.78 -50.03 14.21
N ASN A 134 30.72 -49.90 15.15
CA ASN A 134 30.98 -48.65 15.87
C ASN A 134 31.41 -47.53 14.91
N ILE A 135 32.38 -47.81 14.03
CA ILE A 135 32.85 -46.84 13.03
C ILE A 135 31.71 -46.41 12.11
N THR A 136 30.86 -47.37 11.68
CA THR A 136 29.70 -47.10 10.83
C THR A 136 28.68 -46.17 11.51
N GLU A 137 28.46 -46.33 12.81
CA GLU A 137 27.52 -45.51 13.58
C GLU A 137 28.01 -44.05 13.67
N ILE A 138 29.28 -43.85 14.01
CA ILE A 138 29.89 -42.51 14.05
C ILE A 138 29.86 -41.84 12.66
N ASN A 139 30.16 -42.61 11.60
CA ASN A 139 30.10 -42.10 10.23
C ASN A 139 28.69 -41.65 9.82
N LYS A 140 27.66 -42.40 10.23
CA LYS A 140 26.26 -42.04 9.96
C LYS A 140 25.86 -40.75 10.67
N ASP A 141 26.28 -40.56 11.92
CA ASP A 141 26.02 -39.31 12.65
C ASP A 141 26.66 -38.10 11.93
N LEU A 142 27.90 -38.25 11.45
CA LEU A 142 28.57 -37.23 10.64
C LEU A 142 27.82 -36.89 9.34
N GLN A 143 27.37 -37.92 8.60
CA GLN A 143 26.59 -37.70 7.38
C GLN A 143 25.28 -36.95 7.64
N LEU A 144 24.61 -37.25 8.75
CA LEU A 144 23.39 -36.53 9.15
C LEU A 144 23.67 -35.06 9.45
N LYS A 145 24.77 -34.76 10.15
CA LYS A 145 25.21 -33.38 10.43
C LYS A 145 25.56 -32.60 9.16
N LEU A 146 26.13 -33.27 8.16
CA LEU A 146 26.57 -32.65 6.90
C LEU A 146 25.51 -32.62 5.80
N LYS A 147 24.32 -33.19 6.04
CA LYS A 147 23.28 -33.38 5.04
C LYS A 147 22.98 -32.08 4.27
N LYS A 148 22.97 -32.18 2.93
CA LYS A 148 22.70 -31.07 2.03
C LYS A 148 21.30 -30.49 2.29
N LYS A 149 21.19 -29.15 2.27
CA LYS A 149 19.92 -28.42 2.23
C LYS A 149 19.88 -27.58 0.96
N GLY A 150 18.84 -27.79 0.15
CA GLY A 150 18.60 -27.03 -1.07
C GLY A 150 19.46 -27.44 -2.27
N ASP A 151 19.27 -26.70 -3.36
CA ASP A 151 20.02 -26.84 -4.60
C ASP A 151 21.42 -26.17 -4.50
N PRO A 152 22.33 -26.45 -5.45
CA PRO A 152 23.59 -25.72 -5.54
C PRO A 152 23.37 -24.20 -5.55
N PRO A 153 24.17 -23.42 -4.81
CA PRO A 153 23.99 -21.98 -4.75
C PRO A 153 24.16 -21.35 -6.12
N ILE A 154 23.29 -20.39 -6.45
CA ILE A 154 23.46 -19.58 -7.65
C ILE A 154 24.60 -18.57 -7.38
N LYS A 155 25.20 -18.01 -8.44
CA LYS A 155 26.35 -17.10 -8.42
C LYS A 155 26.34 -16.00 -7.33
N TYR A 156 25.20 -15.41 -6.99
CA TYR A 156 25.11 -14.36 -5.96
C TYR A 156 24.91 -14.90 -4.53
N GLU A 157 24.61 -16.18 -4.38
CA GLU A 157 24.45 -16.88 -3.09
C GLU A 157 25.76 -17.61 -2.71
N GLU A 158 26.67 -17.82 -3.66
CA GLU A 158 27.98 -18.46 -3.47
C GLU A 158 29.01 -17.50 -2.84
N LEU A 159 28.87 -17.28 -1.53
CA LEU A 159 29.68 -16.30 -0.80
C LEU A 159 31.18 -16.59 -0.79
N SER A 160 31.59 -17.86 -0.88
CA SER A 160 32.99 -18.26 -1.01
C SER A 160 33.60 -17.76 -2.32
N HIS A 161 32.87 -17.88 -3.43
CA HIS A 161 33.29 -17.35 -4.73
C HIS A 161 33.29 -15.82 -4.74
N ILE A 162 32.29 -15.18 -4.12
CA ILE A 162 32.23 -13.72 -3.98
C ILE A 162 33.42 -13.20 -3.16
N TRP A 163 33.72 -13.87 -2.04
CA TRP A 163 34.89 -13.57 -1.21
C TRP A 163 36.20 -13.70 -2.01
N LEU A 164 36.36 -14.79 -2.78
CA LEU A 164 37.54 -15.02 -3.60
C LEU A 164 37.73 -13.91 -4.63
N GLU A 165 36.70 -13.59 -5.40
CA GLU A 165 36.79 -12.58 -6.48
C GLU A 165 37.00 -11.16 -5.94
N ILE A 166 36.30 -10.78 -4.86
CA ILE A 166 36.51 -9.47 -4.22
C ILE A 166 37.97 -9.36 -3.76
N ASN A 167 38.49 -10.37 -3.07
CA ASN A 167 39.86 -10.32 -2.57
C ASN A 167 40.91 -10.47 -3.68
N ARG A 168 40.58 -11.14 -4.79
CA ARG A 168 41.41 -11.15 -6.01
C ARG A 168 41.56 -9.76 -6.60
N ILE A 169 40.47 -8.98 -6.63
CA ILE A 169 40.47 -7.59 -7.10
C ILE A 169 41.23 -6.68 -6.11
N LYS A 170 40.98 -6.82 -4.79
CA LYS A 170 41.65 -6.00 -3.77
C LYS A 170 43.16 -6.30 -3.66
N ASN A 171 43.54 -7.57 -3.86
CA ASN A 171 44.89 -8.12 -3.67
C ASN A 171 45.59 -7.66 -2.38
N LEU A 172 44.85 -7.64 -1.26
CA LEU A 172 45.41 -7.27 0.03
C LEU A 172 46.29 -8.38 0.60
N GLN A 173 47.14 -8.01 1.57
CA GLN A 173 47.95 -8.96 2.29
C GLN A 173 47.12 -9.74 3.32
N TYR A 174 47.37 -11.03 3.39
CA TYR A 174 46.76 -11.96 4.31
C TYR A 174 47.83 -12.59 5.18
N LYS A 175 47.41 -13.06 6.36
CA LYS A 175 48.20 -13.92 7.21
C LYS A 175 47.46 -15.23 7.49
N VAL A 176 48.24 -16.28 7.68
CA VAL A 176 47.76 -17.56 8.20
C VAL A 176 48.24 -17.70 9.64
N ILE A 177 47.28 -17.84 10.56
CA ILE A 177 47.50 -18.03 12.01
C ILE A 177 47.50 -19.54 12.30
N ASP A 178 48.45 -19.98 13.11
CA ASP A 178 48.58 -21.31 13.75
C ASP A 178 47.76 -22.46 13.12
N THR A 179 48.46 -23.29 12.34
CA THR A 179 47.87 -24.39 11.56
C THR A 179 48.30 -25.77 12.03
N GLU A 180 48.98 -25.92 13.17
CA GLU A 180 49.59 -27.20 13.56
C GLU A 180 48.58 -28.35 13.62
N GLU A 181 47.36 -28.09 14.11
CA GLU A 181 46.29 -29.11 14.18
C GLU A 181 45.72 -29.45 12.79
N LEU A 182 45.78 -28.53 11.84
CA LEU A 182 45.25 -28.68 10.48
C LEU A 182 46.26 -29.32 9.51
N GLU A 183 47.56 -29.25 9.80
CA GLU A 183 48.61 -29.83 8.94
C GLU A 183 48.56 -31.36 8.82
N ILE A 184 47.73 -32.04 9.63
CA ILE A 184 47.39 -33.47 9.43
C ILE A 184 46.72 -33.74 8.07
N TRP A 185 46.05 -32.72 7.52
CA TRP A 185 45.42 -32.74 6.22
C TRP A 185 46.39 -32.26 5.15
N GLU A 186 46.54 -33.06 4.11
CA GLU A 186 47.49 -32.84 3.04
C GLU A 186 47.20 -31.54 2.28
N GLU A 187 45.92 -31.22 2.09
CA GLU A 187 45.45 -29.97 1.50
C GLU A 187 46.03 -28.75 2.23
N PHE A 188 45.94 -28.73 3.56
CA PHE A 188 46.47 -27.62 4.37
C PHE A 188 47.99 -27.64 4.46
N SER A 189 48.61 -28.80 4.67
CA SER A 189 50.08 -28.91 4.67
C SER A 189 50.67 -28.41 3.34
N ASN A 190 50.05 -28.77 2.21
CA ASN A 190 50.49 -28.34 0.89
C ASN A 190 50.28 -26.84 0.67
N LEU A 191 49.15 -26.28 1.10
CA LEU A 191 48.92 -24.84 1.08
C LEU A 191 50.00 -24.11 1.89
N VAL A 192 50.21 -24.48 3.15
CA VAL A 192 51.17 -23.81 4.04
C VAL A 192 52.60 -23.90 3.47
N LYS A 193 53.00 -25.07 2.94
CA LYS A 193 54.29 -25.23 2.24
C LYS A 193 54.41 -24.34 1.00
N PHE A 194 53.35 -24.24 0.20
CA PHE A 194 53.31 -23.38 -0.97
C PHE A 194 53.44 -21.90 -0.60
N LEU A 195 52.66 -21.45 0.39
CA LEU A 195 52.68 -20.07 0.88
C LEU A 195 54.05 -19.72 1.46
N LYS A 196 54.67 -20.59 2.28
CA LYS A 196 56.03 -20.40 2.80
C LYS A 196 57.04 -20.22 1.66
N LYS A 197 57.02 -21.11 0.66
CA LYS A 197 57.96 -21.08 -0.47
C LYS A 197 57.81 -19.85 -1.37
N LYS A 198 56.58 -19.37 -1.57
CA LYS A 198 56.29 -18.19 -2.40
C LYS A 198 56.55 -16.89 -1.63
N GLY A 199 56.19 -16.82 -0.35
CA GLY A 199 56.50 -15.71 0.54
C GLY A 199 58.01 -15.48 0.69
N GLU A 200 58.82 -16.55 0.79
CA GLU A 200 60.30 -16.45 0.84
C GLU A 200 60.93 -15.80 -0.41
N LYS A 201 60.28 -15.86 -1.59
CA LYS A 201 60.80 -15.23 -2.82
C LYS A 201 60.54 -13.72 -2.87
N GLU A 202 59.52 -13.21 -2.18
CA GLU A 202 59.21 -11.78 -2.09
C GLU A 202 60.11 -11.04 -1.07
N VAL A 203 60.79 -11.77 -0.18
CA VAL A 203 61.73 -11.25 0.84
C VAL A 203 62.94 -10.52 0.26
N LYS A 204 63.25 -10.64 -1.05
CA LYS A 204 64.25 -9.76 -1.68
C LYS A 204 63.81 -8.28 -1.71
N GLY A 205 62.59 -7.95 -1.27
CA GLY A 205 62.07 -6.59 -1.13
C GLY A 205 61.26 -6.22 0.14
N GLY A 206 60.97 -7.10 1.11
CA GLY A 206 60.24 -6.68 2.32
C GLY A 206 59.87 -7.76 3.37
N LEU A 207 59.88 -7.31 4.63
CA LEU A 207 59.65 -7.94 5.96
C LEU A 207 58.97 -9.33 6.09
N PHE A 208 59.76 -10.34 6.49
CA PHE A 208 59.29 -11.42 7.37
C PHE A 208 59.60 -11.02 8.82
N SER A 209 58.59 -10.97 9.69
CA SER A 209 58.81 -10.82 11.14
C SER A 209 59.50 -12.09 11.66
N LYS A 210 60.75 -11.98 12.10
CA LYS A 210 61.50 -13.10 12.69
C LYS A 210 61.03 -13.49 14.10
N LYS A 211 59.86 -13.00 14.52
CA LYS A 211 59.19 -13.36 15.78
C LYS A 211 57.76 -13.79 15.44
N GLU A 212 57.47 -15.05 15.74
CA GLU A 212 56.16 -15.72 15.73
C GLU A 212 55.67 -16.31 14.39
N ALA A 213 54.93 -17.42 14.52
CA ALA A 213 54.60 -18.43 13.51
C ALA A 213 53.58 -17.99 12.44
N GLU A 214 53.70 -16.77 11.91
CA GLU A 214 52.73 -16.23 10.94
C GLU A 214 53.32 -16.17 9.52
N VAL A 215 52.60 -16.74 8.54
CA VAL A 215 52.96 -16.65 7.11
C VAL A 215 52.14 -15.53 6.48
N ILE A 216 52.81 -14.49 5.98
CA ILE A 216 52.20 -13.33 5.31
C ILE A 216 52.36 -13.46 3.79
N PHE A 217 51.31 -13.14 3.02
CA PHE A 217 51.31 -13.22 1.56
C PHE A 217 50.26 -12.30 0.92
N GLU A 218 50.44 -11.93 -0.36
CA GLU A 218 49.40 -11.27 -1.16
C GLU A 218 48.29 -12.23 -1.59
N PHE A 219 47.01 -11.81 -1.52
CA PHE A 219 45.88 -12.69 -1.81
C PHE A 219 45.93 -13.38 -3.19
N LYS A 220 46.51 -12.72 -4.20
CA LYS A 220 46.70 -13.31 -5.53
C LYS A 220 47.49 -14.62 -5.49
N ILE A 221 48.42 -14.80 -4.55
CA ILE A 221 49.17 -16.05 -4.38
C ILE A 221 48.22 -17.20 -4.01
N LEU A 222 47.28 -16.95 -3.10
CA LEU A 222 46.25 -17.93 -2.73
C LEU A 222 45.30 -18.18 -3.89
N ASN A 223 44.86 -17.13 -4.58
CA ASN A 223 44.01 -17.27 -5.77
C ASN A 223 44.69 -18.13 -6.85
N ASP A 224 45.95 -17.84 -7.18
CA ASP A 224 46.73 -18.60 -8.15
C ASP A 224 46.90 -20.06 -7.70
N TYR A 225 47.07 -20.33 -6.40
CA TYR A 225 47.14 -21.68 -5.86
C TYR A 225 45.84 -22.44 -6.11
N ILE A 226 44.69 -21.85 -5.76
CA ILE A 226 43.36 -22.45 -5.95
C ILE A 226 43.11 -22.70 -7.45
N SER A 227 43.41 -21.72 -8.31
CA SER A 227 43.17 -21.81 -9.76
C SER A 227 44.11 -22.76 -10.51
N SER A 228 45.35 -22.97 -10.05
CA SER A 228 46.35 -23.78 -10.77
C SER A 228 46.49 -25.20 -10.26
N SER A 229 46.33 -25.42 -8.95
CA SER A 229 46.63 -26.71 -8.33
C SER A 229 45.40 -27.57 -8.06
N GLN A 230 44.19 -27.03 -8.21
CA GLN A 230 42.95 -27.68 -7.77
C GLN A 230 41.78 -27.56 -8.76
N GLN A 231 42.05 -27.49 -10.08
CA GLN A 231 41.02 -27.22 -11.11
C GLN A 231 39.84 -28.20 -11.10
N GLU A 232 40.08 -29.49 -10.83
CA GLU A 232 39.01 -30.50 -10.82
C GLU A 232 38.02 -30.34 -9.65
N ASN A 233 38.41 -29.64 -8.58
CA ASN A 233 37.61 -29.47 -7.36
C ASN A 233 37.57 -27.99 -6.89
N PHE A 234 37.66 -27.05 -7.83
CA PHE A 234 37.82 -25.62 -7.53
C PHE A 234 36.82 -25.10 -6.47
N ASN A 235 35.53 -25.41 -6.63
CA ASN A 235 34.48 -24.94 -5.70
C ASN A 235 34.63 -25.54 -4.29
N PHE A 236 35.04 -26.81 -4.18
CA PHE A 236 35.30 -27.45 -2.88
C PHE A 236 36.41 -26.70 -2.12
N TYR A 237 37.50 -26.37 -2.82
CA TYR A 237 38.62 -25.65 -2.21
C TYR A 237 38.29 -24.19 -1.93
N CYS A 238 37.46 -23.54 -2.76
CA CYS A 238 36.95 -22.21 -2.46
C CYS A 238 36.18 -22.20 -1.14
N ASP A 239 35.26 -23.15 -0.95
CA ASP A 239 34.52 -23.29 0.31
C ASP A 239 35.45 -23.61 1.48
N LEU A 240 36.46 -24.48 1.29
CA LEU A 240 37.43 -24.85 2.34
C LEU A 240 38.26 -23.66 2.82
N TYR A 241 38.81 -22.86 1.91
CA TYR A 241 39.60 -21.70 2.30
C TYR A 241 38.75 -20.53 2.79
N TYR A 242 37.52 -20.42 2.27
CA TYR A 242 36.55 -19.50 2.84
C TYR A 242 36.16 -19.89 4.27
N LEU A 243 36.02 -21.19 4.58
CA LEU A 243 35.79 -21.67 5.95
C LEU A 243 36.95 -21.27 6.88
N LEU A 244 38.20 -21.36 6.42
CA LEU A 244 39.35 -20.88 7.20
C LEU A 244 39.27 -19.37 7.45
N TYR A 245 38.84 -18.60 6.45
CA TYR A 245 38.66 -17.15 6.59
C TYR A 245 37.61 -16.79 7.64
N VAL A 246 36.43 -17.42 7.61
CA VAL A 246 35.36 -17.15 8.60
C VAL A 246 35.71 -17.69 10.00
N ASN A 247 36.74 -18.53 10.13
CA ASN A 247 37.30 -18.97 11.40
C ASN A 247 38.55 -18.20 11.83
N ASP A 248 38.87 -17.08 11.18
CA ASP A 248 40.02 -16.20 11.46
C ASP A 248 41.41 -16.86 11.32
N ILE A 249 41.48 -18.08 10.77
CA ILE A 249 42.73 -18.79 10.48
C ILE A 249 43.45 -18.12 9.32
N LEU A 250 42.68 -17.74 8.30
CA LEU A 250 43.11 -16.91 7.19
C LEU A 250 42.55 -15.50 7.40
N SER A 251 43.39 -14.51 7.72
CA SER A 251 42.92 -13.17 8.07
C SER A 251 43.64 -12.07 7.30
N GLU A 252 42.90 -11.00 6.97
CA GLU A 252 43.47 -9.77 6.41
C GLU A 252 44.38 -9.10 7.46
N LEU A 253 45.58 -8.64 7.06
CA LEU A 253 46.42 -7.85 7.97
C LEU A 253 45.74 -6.50 8.28
N LYS A 254 45.73 -6.11 9.55
CA LYS A 254 45.19 -4.81 10.00
C LYS A 254 46.06 -3.66 9.46
N GLU A 255 45.41 -2.51 9.22
CA GLU A 255 46.08 -1.24 8.87
C GLU A 255 46.88 -1.24 7.55
N GLN A 256 46.38 -1.92 6.52
CA GLN A 256 46.97 -1.82 5.18
C GLN A 256 46.66 -0.44 4.55
N GLU A 257 47.65 0.45 4.53
CA GLU A 257 47.62 1.65 3.71
C GLU A 257 47.91 1.27 2.26
N PHE A 258 46.95 1.46 1.35
CA PHE A 258 47.17 1.03 -0.03
C PHE A 258 48.33 1.77 -0.70
N SER A 259 49.16 1.02 -1.40
CA SER A 259 50.44 1.40 -2.00
C SER A 259 50.42 2.57 -3.01
N ASN A 260 49.29 2.85 -3.68
CA ASN A 260 49.23 3.95 -4.67
C ASN A 260 47.79 4.48 -4.87
N ILE A 261 47.63 5.80 -5.01
CA ILE A 261 46.32 6.45 -5.27
C ILE A 261 45.69 5.97 -6.59
N LEU A 262 46.49 5.69 -7.62
CA LEU A 262 46.00 5.20 -8.92
C LEU A 262 45.49 3.75 -8.82
N GLU A 263 46.24 2.88 -8.15
CA GLU A 263 45.82 1.49 -7.85
C GLU A 263 44.52 1.47 -7.03
N ARG A 264 44.40 2.34 -6.00
CA ARG A 264 43.16 2.50 -5.23
C ARG A 264 41.96 2.84 -6.12
N LYS A 265 42.13 3.69 -7.13
CA LYS A 265 41.04 4.07 -8.05
C LYS A 265 40.64 2.91 -8.96
N GLU A 266 41.62 2.19 -9.49
CA GLU A 266 41.39 1.03 -10.35
C GLU A 266 40.65 -0.09 -9.60
N VAL A 267 41.11 -0.44 -8.40
CA VAL A 267 40.45 -1.42 -7.52
C VAL A 267 39.00 -1.01 -7.25
N LYS A 268 38.73 0.26 -6.91
CA LYS A 268 37.35 0.76 -6.70
C LYS A 268 36.47 0.60 -7.95
N ILE A 269 37.01 0.77 -9.15
CA ILE A 269 36.26 0.60 -10.41
C ILE A 269 35.94 -0.88 -10.63
N GLN A 270 36.95 -1.75 -10.56
CA GLN A 270 36.79 -3.19 -10.76
C GLN A 270 35.82 -3.79 -9.74
N LEU A 271 35.95 -3.43 -8.45
CA LEU A 271 35.00 -3.84 -7.42
C LEU A 271 33.59 -3.36 -7.73
N ARG A 272 33.43 -2.11 -8.18
CA ARG A 272 32.10 -1.55 -8.49
C ARG A 272 31.44 -2.29 -9.64
N ASP A 273 32.19 -2.62 -10.67
CA ASP A 273 31.68 -3.34 -11.84
C ASP A 273 31.29 -4.78 -11.48
N TYR A 274 32.14 -5.47 -10.69
CA TYR A 274 31.84 -6.80 -10.15
C TYR A 274 30.59 -6.80 -9.27
N MET A 275 30.55 -5.91 -8.27
CA MET A 275 29.40 -5.78 -7.37
C MET A 275 28.13 -5.44 -8.13
N ARG A 276 28.20 -4.52 -9.09
CA ARG A 276 27.04 -4.18 -9.94
C ARG A 276 26.53 -5.41 -10.69
N SER A 277 27.41 -6.23 -11.27
CA SER A 277 26.99 -7.43 -12.00
C SER A 277 26.23 -8.37 -11.08
N ILE A 278 26.78 -8.67 -9.90
CA ILE A 278 26.16 -9.61 -8.96
C ILE A 278 24.82 -9.08 -8.43
N ILE A 279 24.77 -7.80 -8.07
CA ILE A 279 23.55 -7.19 -7.54
C ILE A 279 22.45 -7.18 -8.61
N LYS A 280 22.80 -6.93 -9.88
CA LYS A 280 21.83 -7.05 -10.98
C LYS A 280 21.30 -8.47 -11.12
N ASP A 281 22.19 -9.47 -11.14
CA ASP A 281 21.80 -10.88 -11.24
C ASP A 281 20.85 -11.25 -10.08
N LEU A 282 21.17 -10.82 -8.84
CA LEU A 282 20.32 -10.98 -7.66
C LEU A 282 18.94 -10.34 -7.85
N ILE A 283 18.88 -9.08 -8.31
CA ILE A 283 17.62 -8.34 -8.51
C ILE A 283 16.72 -9.08 -9.50
N PHE A 284 17.26 -9.44 -10.67
CA PHE A 284 16.46 -10.11 -11.72
C PHE A 284 15.95 -11.47 -11.29
N ILE A 285 16.74 -12.24 -10.53
CA ILE A 285 16.35 -13.57 -10.08
C ILE A 285 15.30 -13.49 -8.96
N LYS A 286 15.50 -12.61 -7.96
CA LYS A 286 14.53 -12.48 -6.86
C LYS A 286 13.23 -11.82 -7.29
N LEU A 287 13.27 -10.92 -8.28
CA LEU A 287 12.07 -10.27 -8.82
C LEU A 287 11.45 -10.99 -10.02
N ASP A 288 11.92 -12.19 -10.41
CA ASP A 288 11.44 -12.83 -11.66
C ASP A 288 9.92 -12.98 -11.69
N ASN A 289 9.30 -13.44 -10.59
CA ASN A 289 7.83 -13.55 -10.50
C ASN A 289 7.11 -12.23 -10.78
N PHE A 290 7.59 -11.12 -10.21
CA PHE A 290 7.03 -9.79 -10.45
C PHE A 290 7.33 -9.31 -11.87
N ILE A 291 8.50 -9.64 -12.42
CA ILE A 291 8.84 -9.34 -13.82
C ILE A 291 7.93 -10.10 -14.78
N GLN A 292 7.56 -11.35 -14.47
CA GLN A 292 6.57 -12.09 -15.25
C GLN A 292 5.16 -11.50 -15.08
N GLU A 293 4.80 -11.06 -13.87
CA GLU A 293 3.54 -10.34 -13.64
C GLU A 293 3.48 -9.04 -14.46
N ILE A 294 4.55 -8.24 -14.47
CA ILE A 294 4.67 -7.03 -15.29
C ILE A 294 4.43 -7.34 -16.76
N LYS A 295 5.06 -8.41 -17.28
CA LYS A 295 4.87 -8.85 -18.68
C LYS A 295 3.46 -9.36 -18.97
N SER A 296 2.71 -9.75 -17.94
CA SER A 296 1.34 -10.25 -18.08
C SER A 296 0.29 -9.15 -18.06
N PHE A 297 0.64 -7.95 -17.56
CA PHE A 297 -0.26 -6.80 -17.62
C PHE A 297 -0.60 -6.52 -19.09
N LYS A 298 -1.90 -6.55 -19.41
CA LYS A 298 -2.40 -6.39 -20.78
C LYS A 298 -1.97 -5.02 -21.33
N GLU A 299 -1.45 -4.99 -22.55
CA GLU A 299 -1.38 -3.79 -23.40
C GLU A 299 -2.81 -3.25 -23.58
N GLY A 300 -3.21 -2.28 -22.78
CA GLY A 300 -4.63 -1.99 -22.58
C GLY A 300 -4.97 -0.54 -22.23
N SER A 301 -4.10 0.42 -22.52
CA SER A 301 -4.42 1.84 -22.39
C SER A 301 -3.92 2.64 -23.59
N GLU A 302 -4.72 3.63 -24.02
CA GLU A 302 -4.41 4.57 -25.12
C GLU A 302 -3.20 5.49 -24.87
N TYR A 303 -2.54 5.38 -23.71
CA TYR A 303 -1.29 6.08 -23.41
C TYR A 303 -0.13 5.10 -23.50
N ASP A 304 0.65 5.32 -24.56
CA ASP A 304 1.92 4.72 -24.97
C ASP A 304 1.97 3.21 -25.21
N LYS A 305 1.97 2.90 -26.52
CA LYS A 305 2.49 1.68 -27.13
C LYS A 305 4.01 1.59 -26.93
N GLU A 306 4.47 1.49 -25.69
CA GLU A 306 5.83 1.04 -25.41
C GLU A 306 5.79 -0.46 -25.11
N ASP A 307 6.60 -1.21 -25.86
CA ASP A 307 6.78 -2.64 -25.72
C ASP A 307 7.34 -2.92 -24.31
N ILE A 308 6.47 -3.15 -23.32
CA ILE A 308 6.84 -3.44 -21.91
C ILE A 308 7.91 -4.54 -21.84
N LYS A 309 7.86 -5.48 -22.79
CA LYS A 309 8.85 -6.55 -22.91
C LYS A 309 10.20 -6.02 -23.41
N GLY A 310 10.19 -5.17 -24.43
CA GLY A 310 11.34 -4.39 -24.90
C GLY A 310 11.94 -3.51 -23.80
N ASP A 311 11.12 -2.88 -22.96
CA ASP A 311 11.58 -2.05 -21.85
C ASP A 311 12.30 -2.87 -20.78
N ILE A 312 11.75 -4.01 -20.37
CA ILE A 312 12.41 -4.89 -19.38
C ILE A 312 13.76 -5.42 -19.90
N ASP A 313 13.85 -5.77 -21.19
CA ASP A 313 15.11 -6.23 -21.77
C ASP A 313 16.13 -5.10 -21.91
N ASN A 314 15.68 -3.86 -22.17
CA ASN A 314 16.53 -2.67 -22.14
C ASN A 314 17.02 -2.34 -20.72
N LEU A 315 16.20 -2.56 -19.69
CA LEU A 315 16.54 -2.29 -18.29
C LEU A 315 17.74 -3.10 -17.81
N LYS A 316 17.99 -4.31 -18.34
CA LYS A 316 19.17 -5.13 -17.99
C LYS A 316 20.49 -4.37 -18.16
N ASN A 317 20.55 -3.47 -19.13
CA ASN A 317 21.74 -2.68 -19.44
C ASN A 317 21.87 -1.41 -18.59
N GLU A 318 20.83 -1.00 -17.87
CA GLU A 318 20.82 0.26 -17.12
C GLU A 318 21.62 0.21 -15.81
N LYS A 319 21.91 1.39 -15.25
CA LYS A 319 22.52 1.51 -13.91
C LYS A 319 21.47 1.14 -12.85
N ILE A 320 21.86 0.46 -11.76
CA ILE A 320 20.95 0.06 -10.66
C ILE A 320 20.07 1.23 -10.17
N LYS A 321 20.66 2.42 -10.06
CA LYS A 321 19.97 3.67 -9.68
C LYS A 321 18.80 4.09 -10.58
N ASN A 322 18.71 3.55 -11.78
CA ASN A 322 17.62 3.78 -12.72
C ASN A 322 16.78 2.51 -12.90
N LEU A 323 17.44 1.34 -12.92
CA LEU A 323 16.82 0.03 -13.10
C LEU A 323 15.74 -0.25 -12.05
N LEU A 324 16.06 -0.07 -10.76
CA LEU A 324 15.11 -0.39 -9.70
C LEU A 324 13.90 0.56 -9.68
N PRO A 325 14.08 1.90 -9.71
CA PRO A 325 12.95 2.82 -9.82
C PRO A 325 12.04 2.50 -11.00
N LYS A 326 12.60 2.26 -12.19
CA LYS A 326 11.81 1.93 -13.37
C LYS A 326 11.05 0.60 -13.23
N LEU A 327 11.63 -0.43 -12.60
CA LEU A 327 10.92 -1.68 -12.32
C LEU A 327 9.76 -1.46 -11.35
N VAL A 328 9.96 -0.65 -10.31
CA VAL A 328 8.90 -0.27 -9.37
C VAL A 328 7.80 0.49 -10.12
N ASP A 329 8.16 1.46 -10.96
CA ASP A 329 7.20 2.23 -11.75
C ASP A 329 6.36 1.35 -12.66
N LEU A 330 6.98 0.45 -13.42
CA LEU A 330 6.29 -0.49 -14.29
C LEU A 330 5.34 -1.40 -13.51
N TYR A 331 5.76 -1.88 -12.34
CA TYR A 331 4.92 -2.72 -11.49
C TYR A 331 3.68 -1.99 -11.02
N PHE A 332 3.86 -0.80 -10.45
CA PHE A 332 2.74 0.00 -9.96
C PHE A 332 1.81 0.44 -11.09
N ILE A 333 2.33 0.94 -12.22
CA ILE A 333 1.48 1.37 -13.35
C ILE A 333 0.58 0.22 -13.81
N GLY A 334 1.15 -0.96 -14.01
CA GLY A 334 0.37 -2.11 -14.47
C GLY A 334 -0.63 -2.61 -13.43
N LEU A 335 -0.25 -2.62 -12.15
CA LEU A 335 -1.12 -3.04 -11.07
C LEU A 335 -2.28 -2.04 -10.83
N GLU A 336 -1.98 -0.74 -10.79
CA GLU A 336 -2.96 0.34 -10.64
C GLU A 336 -3.97 0.30 -11.80
N ASN A 337 -3.51 0.13 -13.05
CA ASN A 337 -4.39 -0.02 -14.21
C ASN A 337 -5.31 -1.25 -14.10
N GLN A 338 -4.78 -2.38 -13.63
CA GLN A 338 -5.56 -3.58 -13.40
C GLN A 338 -6.69 -3.32 -12.39
N TYR A 339 -6.39 -2.73 -11.23
CA TYR A 339 -7.41 -2.48 -10.20
C TYR A 339 -8.35 -1.31 -10.53
N GLN A 340 -7.92 -0.31 -11.31
CA GLN A 340 -8.80 0.70 -11.89
C GLN A 340 -9.85 0.06 -12.83
N SER A 341 -9.44 -0.90 -13.66
CA SER A 341 -10.36 -1.60 -14.55
C SER A 341 -11.38 -2.47 -13.77
N LEU A 342 -10.96 -3.06 -12.65
CA LEU A 342 -11.84 -3.84 -11.76
C LEU A 342 -12.86 -2.93 -11.06
N THR A 343 -12.41 -1.81 -10.50
CA THR A 343 -13.29 -0.86 -9.79
C THR A 343 -14.33 -0.20 -10.69
N THR A 344 -14.08 -0.08 -11.99
CA THR A 344 -15.07 0.47 -12.94
C THR A 344 -16.30 -0.45 -13.08
N ASN A 345 -16.13 -1.76 -13.01
CA ASN A 345 -17.17 -2.76 -13.31
C ASN A 345 -17.95 -3.28 -12.10
N ILE A 346 -17.64 -2.79 -10.90
CA ILE A 346 -18.21 -3.33 -9.66
C ILE A 346 -19.52 -2.63 -9.32
N GLN A 347 -20.57 -3.43 -9.13
CA GLN A 347 -21.87 -2.97 -8.63
C GLN A 347 -22.01 -3.11 -7.12
N ASP A 348 -21.22 -3.98 -6.50
CA ASP A 348 -21.30 -4.29 -5.06
C ASP A 348 -20.21 -3.54 -4.29
N ILE A 349 -20.63 -2.61 -3.43
CA ILE A 349 -19.74 -1.80 -2.60
C ILE A 349 -18.88 -2.67 -1.66
N GLN A 350 -19.33 -3.85 -1.24
CA GLN A 350 -18.56 -4.72 -0.34
C GLN A 350 -17.30 -5.28 -1.01
N LYS A 351 -17.27 -5.38 -2.34
CA LYS A 351 -16.10 -5.84 -3.11
C LYS A 351 -14.97 -4.81 -3.18
N PHE A 352 -15.21 -3.57 -2.78
CA PHE A 352 -14.14 -2.56 -2.72
C PHE A 352 -13.12 -2.86 -1.63
N ASP A 353 -13.57 -3.37 -0.48
CA ASP A 353 -12.66 -3.71 0.63
C ASP A 353 -11.75 -4.88 0.23
N GLU A 354 -12.31 -5.91 -0.39
CA GLU A 354 -11.54 -7.04 -0.93
C GLU A 354 -10.48 -6.60 -1.94
N ILE A 355 -10.79 -5.62 -2.79
CA ILE A 355 -9.84 -5.08 -3.78
C ILE A 355 -8.71 -4.28 -3.15
N ILE A 356 -9.03 -3.44 -2.16
CA ILE A 356 -8.03 -2.67 -1.43
C ILE A 356 -7.07 -3.62 -0.71
N ASP A 357 -7.60 -4.67 -0.09
CA ASP A 357 -6.82 -5.69 0.60
C ASP A 357 -5.94 -6.48 -0.39
N GLU A 358 -6.48 -6.95 -1.51
CA GLU A 358 -5.73 -7.72 -2.51
C GLU A 358 -4.61 -6.88 -3.15
N TYR A 359 -4.89 -5.62 -3.50
CA TYR A 359 -3.86 -4.68 -3.98
C TYR A 359 -2.77 -4.48 -2.93
N SER A 360 -3.17 -4.25 -1.68
CA SER A 360 -2.24 -4.02 -0.57
C SER A 360 -1.33 -5.22 -0.32
N GLU A 361 -1.87 -6.43 -0.33
CA GLU A 361 -1.11 -7.68 -0.13
C GLU A 361 -0.09 -7.91 -1.27
N LYS A 362 -0.44 -7.56 -2.51
CA LYS A 362 0.52 -7.64 -3.63
C LYS A 362 1.67 -6.66 -3.47
N ILE A 363 1.38 -5.41 -3.10
CA ILE A 363 2.41 -4.41 -2.87
C ILE A 363 3.29 -4.78 -1.67
N ASP A 364 2.72 -5.32 -0.59
CA ASP A 364 3.49 -5.77 0.59
C ASP A 364 4.45 -6.91 0.22
N ARG A 365 4.00 -7.90 -0.54
CA ARG A 365 4.89 -8.96 -1.06
C ARG A 365 6.03 -8.39 -1.91
N PHE A 366 5.74 -7.40 -2.75
CA PHE A 366 6.76 -6.75 -3.57
C PHE A 366 7.76 -5.97 -2.72
N TYR A 367 7.27 -5.21 -1.72
CA TYR A 367 8.09 -4.52 -0.73
C TYR A 367 9.04 -5.49 -0.01
N ASP A 368 8.51 -6.60 0.50
CA ASP A 368 9.28 -7.61 1.24
C ASP A 368 10.42 -8.18 0.40
N ILE A 369 10.20 -8.44 -0.91
CA ILE A 369 11.29 -8.91 -1.77
C ILE A 369 12.37 -7.84 -1.96
N ILE A 370 12.00 -6.57 -2.15
CA ILE A 370 12.97 -5.47 -2.26
C ILE A 370 13.76 -5.29 -0.95
N GLU A 371 13.11 -5.41 0.20
CA GLU A 371 13.76 -5.38 1.51
C GLU A 371 14.72 -6.56 1.69
N ASN A 372 14.30 -7.78 1.33
CA ASN A 372 15.18 -8.95 1.33
C ASN A 372 16.41 -8.74 0.45
N ILE A 373 16.26 -8.18 -0.76
CA ILE A 373 17.40 -7.86 -1.64
C ILE A 373 18.35 -6.87 -0.94
N LYS A 374 17.83 -5.81 -0.32
CA LYS A 374 18.64 -4.85 0.45
C LYS A 374 19.44 -5.54 1.55
N ASP A 375 18.84 -6.46 2.29
CA ASP A 375 19.51 -7.21 3.36
C ASP A 375 20.59 -8.15 2.80
N TYR A 376 20.29 -8.86 1.72
CA TYR A 376 21.29 -9.67 1.00
C TYR A 376 22.51 -8.83 0.57
N THR A 377 22.28 -7.64 0.00
CA THR A 377 23.39 -6.77 -0.42
C THR A 377 24.21 -6.24 0.75
N SER A 378 23.62 -6.13 1.94
CA SER A 378 24.30 -5.69 3.16
C SER A 378 25.30 -6.74 3.65
N ASN A 379 25.06 -8.03 3.38
CA ASN A 379 25.99 -9.11 3.73
C ASN A 379 27.35 -9.00 3.01
N TYR A 380 27.41 -8.33 1.86
CA TYR A 380 28.68 -8.13 1.14
C TYR A 380 29.63 -7.15 1.85
N ASN A 381 29.12 -6.34 2.78
CA ASN A 381 29.90 -5.35 3.49
C ASN A 381 31.14 -5.96 4.17
N ARG A 382 31.01 -7.18 4.70
CA ARG A 382 32.09 -7.90 5.38
C ARG A 382 33.29 -8.23 4.50
N PHE A 383 33.10 -8.37 3.19
CA PHE A 383 34.16 -8.69 2.24
C PHE A 383 34.80 -7.45 1.63
N LEU A 384 34.09 -6.33 1.66
CA LEU A 384 34.50 -5.13 0.93
C LEU A 384 35.53 -4.31 1.67
N LYS A 385 35.86 -4.62 2.93
CA LYS A 385 36.83 -3.86 3.70
C LYS A 385 38.15 -3.60 2.94
N PRO A 386 38.65 -2.35 2.89
CA PRO A 386 38.13 -1.13 3.52
C PRO A 386 37.37 -0.21 2.52
N TYR A 387 36.64 -0.79 1.57
CA TYR A 387 35.84 -0.12 0.53
C TYR A 387 34.32 -0.19 0.79
N GLU A 388 33.89 -0.40 2.03
CA GLU A 388 32.49 -0.50 2.44
C GLU A 388 31.65 0.70 1.99
N GLU A 389 32.26 1.88 1.83
CA GLU A 389 31.55 3.10 1.42
C GLU A 389 30.88 2.96 0.05
N MET A 390 31.34 2.03 -0.80
CA MET A 390 30.77 1.85 -2.14
C MET A 390 29.31 1.37 -2.12
N LEU A 391 28.89 0.69 -1.06
CA LEU A 391 27.50 0.24 -0.89
C LEU A 391 26.58 1.31 -0.28
N VAL A 392 27.12 2.43 0.22
CA VAL A 392 26.30 3.51 0.82
C VAL A 392 25.29 4.05 -0.18
N SER A 393 25.71 4.29 -1.43
CA SER A 393 24.82 4.78 -2.48
C SER A 393 23.69 3.79 -2.78
N LEU A 394 23.99 2.49 -2.76
CA LEU A 394 23.02 1.42 -3.00
C LEU A 394 22.01 1.30 -1.85
N ARG A 395 22.49 1.33 -0.60
CA ARG A 395 21.61 1.33 0.59
C ARG A 395 20.63 2.50 0.59
N LYS A 396 21.09 3.68 0.16
CA LYS A 396 20.22 4.85 0.00
C LYS A 396 19.18 4.65 -1.11
N ILE A 397 19.57 4.08 -2.25
CA ILE A 397 18.62 3.76 -3.34
C ILE A 397 17.53 2.82 -2.83
N PHE A 398 17.88 1.72 -2.15
CA PHE A 398 16.88 0.80 -1.60
C PHE A 398 15.98 1.46 -0.55
N SER A 399 16.55 2.27 0.36
CA SER A 399 15.75 2.93 1.40
C SER A 399 14.74 3.91 0.81
N ASN A 400 15.18 4.74 -0.14
CA ASN A 400 14.30 5.66 -0.85
C ASN A 400 13.20 4.93 -1.64
N LEU A 401 13.52 3.78 -2.25
CA LEU A 401 12.54 2.99 -3.00
C LEU A 401 11.50 2.35 -2.08
N LEU A 402 11.90 1.80 -0.94
CA LEU A 402 10.98 1.24 0.04
C LEU A 402 10.01 2.31 0.58
N GLU A 403 10.53 3.51 0.88
CA GLU A 403 9.69 4.67 1.23
C GLU A 403 8.71 5.05 0.12
N ASP A 404 9.17 5.07 -1.13
CA ASP A 404 8.33 5.40 -2.29
C ASP A 404 7.23 4.37 -2.55
N ILE A 405 7.55 3.07 -2.45
CA ILE A 405 6.59 1.96 -2.55
C ILE A 405 5.49 2.13 -1.49
N TYR A 406 5.87 2.38 -0.24
CA TYR A 406 4.92 2.56 0.86
C TYR A 406 4.03 3.80 0.65
N ARG A 407 4.62 4.91 0.20
CA ARG A 407 3.89 6.15 -0.14
C ARG A 407 2.85 5.90 -1.24
N ARG A 408 3.24 5.28 -2.36
CA ARG A 408 2.36 5.02 -3.49
C ARG A 408 1.22 4.07 -3.14
N LYS A 409 1.49 3.04 -2.33
CA LYS A 409 0.45 2.16 -1.74
C LYS A 409 -0.62 2.99 -1.03
N GLY A 410 -0.18 3.91 -0.16
CA GLY A 410 -1.09 4.79 0.59
C GLY A 410 -1.90 5.72 -0.31
N GLU A 411 -1.28 6.32 -1.31
CA GLU A 411 -1.93 7.22 -2.29
C GLU A 411 -3.02 6.49 -3.09
N PHE A 412 -2.73 5.28 -3.59
CA PHE A 412 -3.70 4.51 -4.37
C PHE A 412 -4.83 3.94 -3.50
N ASN A 413 -4.54 3.48 -2.28
CA ASN A 413 -5.58 3.08 -1.32
C ASN A 413 -6.53 4.24 -1.00
N TYR A 414 -6.00 5.45 -0.82
CA TYR A 414 -6.83 6.64 -0.63
C TYR A 414 -7.72 6.93 -1.85
N TYR A 415 -7.18 6.76 -3.06
CA TYR A 415 -7.94 6.89 -4.30
C TYR A 415 -9.10 5.88 -4.38
N LEU A 416 -8.85 4.60 -4.06
CA LEU A 416 -9.88 3.55 -4.05
C LEU A 416 -10.98 3.85 -3.01
N GLU A 417 -10.60 4.31 -1.82
CA GLU A 417 -11.53 4.76 -0.77
C GLU A 417 -12.38 5.96 -1.21
N ALA A 418 -11.79 6.91 -1.94
CA ALA A 418 -12.53 8.04 -2.49
C ALA A 418 -13.59 7.59 -3.51
N ILE A 419 -13.26 6.65 -4.40
CA ILE A 419 -14.21 6.06 -5.35
C ILE A 419 -15.34 5.36 -4.60
N LYS A 420 -15.02 4.56 -3.58
CA LYS A 420 -16.01 3.86 -2.75
C LYS A 420 -17.02 4.84 -2.15
N LYS A 421 -16.53 5.96 -1.59
CA LYS A 421 -17.38 7.02 -1.01
C LYS A 421 -18.26 7.70 -2.04
N GLU A 422 -17.76 8.00 -3.23
CA GLU A 422 -18.57 8.61 -4.29
C GLU A 422 -19.66 7.66 -4.80
N ARG A 423 -19.36 6.37 -4.96
CA ARG A 423 -20.39 5.37 -5.31
C ARG A 423 -21.47 5.24 -4.24
N MET A 424 -21.09 5.20 -2.95
CA MET A 424 -22.06 5.23 -1.85
C MET A 424 -22.99 6.46 -1.92
N LYS A 425 -22.45 7.63 -2.26
CA LYS A 425 -23.27 8.85 -2.43
C LYS A 425 -24.25 8.70 -3.60
N GLU A 426 -23.80 8.13 -4.71
CA GLU A 426 -24.63 7.94 -5.89
C GLU A 426 -25.78 6.94 -5.62
N ASP A 427 -25.51 5.86 -4.91
CA ASP A 427 -26.53 4.90 -4.49
C ASP A 427 -27.58 5.54 -3.58
N ILE A 428 -27.15 6.35 -2.60
CA ILE A 428 -28.07 7.11 -1.73
C ILE A 428 -28.90 8.11 -2.56
N ARG A 429 -28.30 8.81 -3.51
CA ARG A 429 -29.01 9.76 -4.39
C ARG A 429 -30.05 9.05 -5.25
N SER A 430 -29.70 7.93 -5.84
CA SER A 430 -30.59 7.12 -6.66
C SER A 430 -31.80 6.63 -5.85
N PHE A 431 -31.55 6.02 -4.69
CA PHE A 431 -32.60 5.57 -3.78
C PHE A 431 -33.50 6.72 -3.30
N THR A 432 -32.91 7.86 -2.93
CA THR A 432 -33.67 9.04 -2.50
C THR A 432 -34.56 9.56 -3.63
N SER A 433 -34.05 9.60 -4.86
CA SER A 433 -34.79 10.04 -6.04
C SER A 433 -35.96 9.11 -6.35
N GLU A 434 -35.75 7.79 -6.24
CA GLU A 434 -36.82 6.79 -6.37
C GLU A 434 -37.94 7.03 -5.35
N LYS A 435 -37.59 7.26 -4.07
CA LYS A 435 -38.57 7.51 -3.00
C LYS A 435 -39.29 8.85 -3.12
N ILE A 436 -38.61 9.89 -3.63
CA ILE A 436 -39.26 11.16 -3.97
C ILE A 436 -40.33 10.94 -5.07
N ASN A 437 -40.01 10.15 -6.09
CA ASN A 437 -40.97 9.85 -7.16
C ASN A 437 -42.18 9.05 -6.66
N GLU A 438 -41.97 8.05 -5.79
CA GLU A 438 -43.07 7.32 -5.13
C GLU A 438 -43.98 8.26 -4.32
N LEU A 439 -43.41 9.17 -3.54
CA LEU A 439 -44.17 10.14 -2.73
C LEU A 439 -44.97 11.11 -3.62
N ASN A 440 -44.34 11.68 -4.65
CA ASN A 440 -45.02 12.58 -5.58
C ASN A 440 -46.21 11.92 -6.26
N SER A 441 -46.07 10.65 -6.66
CA SER A 441 -47.18 9.90 -7.25
C SER A 441 -48.36 9.72 -6.27
N LEU A 442 -48.10 9.54 -4.97
CA LEU A 442 -49.16 9.44 -3.96
C LEU A 442 -49.87 10.78 -3.74
N ILE A 443 -49.12 11.89 -3.69
CA ILE A 443 -49.67 13.24 -3.53
C ILE A 443 -50.54 13.62 -4.72
N GLU A 444 -50.10 13.34 -5.94
CA GLU A 444 -50.89 13.60 -7.15
C GLU A 444 -52.21 12.81 -7.13
N LYS A 445 -52.17 11.54 -6.75
CA LYS A 445 -53.37 10.71 -6.61
C LYS A 445 -54.34 11.27 -5.55
N TYR A 446 -53.83 11.67 -4.39
CA TYR A 446 -54.63 12.32 -3.35
C TYR A 446 -55.31 13.59 -3.88
N ARG A 447 -54.56 14.46 -4.57
CA ARG A 447 -55.08 15.70 -5.15
C ARG A 447 -56.21 15.43 -6.14
N ASP A 448 -56.02 14.45 -7.02
CA ASP A 448 -57.01 14.11 -8.05
C ASP A 448 -58.30 13.53 -7.42
N GLU A 449 -58.19 12.70 -6.39
CA GLU A 449 -59.33 12.17 -5.63
C GLU A 449 -60.12 13.29 -4.94
N ILE A 450 -59.44 14.23 -4.27
CA ILE A 450 -60.07 15.39 -3.61
C ILE A 450 -60.72 16.35 -4.63
N ALA A 451 -60.07 16.59 -5.77
CA ALA A 451 -60.58 17.49 -6.80
C ALA A 451 -61.90 17.00 -7.44
N ILE A 452 -62.13 15.69 -7.48
CA ILE A 452 -63.42 15.11 -7.89
C ILE A 452 -64.50 15.47 -6.87
N LEU A 453 -64.23 15.28 -5.58
CA LEU A 453 -65.17 15.56 -4.50
C LEU A 453 -65.54 17.05 -4.40
N LEU A 454 -64.59 17.96 -4.63
CA LEU A 454 -64.84 19.40 -4.59
C LEU A 454 -65.80 19.91 -5.69
N LYS A 455 -66.01 19.15 -6.76
CA LYS A 455 -66.93 19.54 -7.86
C LYS A 455 -68.40 19.22 -7.54
N GLU A 456 -68.68 18.44 -6.50
CA GLU A 456 -70.03 18.13 -6.08
C GLU A 456 -70.59 19.29 -5.24
N LYS A 457 -71.67 19.94 -5.71
CA LYS A 457 -72.34 21.00 -4.95
C LYS A 457 -72.95 20.42 -3.68
N MET A 458 -72.83 21.13 -2.54
CA MET A 458 -73.46 20.70 -1.29
C MET A 458 -74.99 20.79 -1.41
N PRO A 459 -75.73 19.67 -1.25
CA PRO A 459 -77.19 19.64 -1.46
C PRO A 459 -77.97 20.61 -0.55
N GLN A 460 -77.44 20.88 0.65
CA GLN A 460 -78.07 21.77 1.61
C GLN A 460 -78.00 23.24 1.17
N LEU A 461 -76.96 23.64 0.40
CA LEU A 461 -76.82 25.01 -0.11
C LEU A 461 -77.79 25.29 -1.26
N GLU A 462 -78.02 24.33 -2.14
CA GLU A 462 -79.02 24.44 -3.22
C GLU A 462 -80.43 24.60 -2.64
N SER A 463 -80.77 23.82 -1.61
CA SER A 463 -82.06 23.91 -0.93
C SER A 463 -82.30 25.30 -0.31
N VAL A 464 -81.27 25.90 0.30
CA VAL A 464 -81.37 27.25 0.88
C VAL A 464 -81.49 28.32 -0.21
N GLU A 465 -80.77 28.18 -1.33
CA GLU A 465 -80.86 29.08 -2.48
C GLU A 465 -82.27 29.08 -3.09
N GLU A 466 -82.86 27.91 -3.29
CA GLU A 466 -84.23 27.77 -3.79
C GLU A 466 -85.26 28.42 -2.85
N ILE A 467 -85.09 28.25 -1.53
CA ILE A 467 -85.93 28.92 -0.53
C ILE A 467 -85.78 30.44 -0.65
N ILE A 468 -84.55 30.97 -0.74
CA ILE A 468 -84.30 32.41 -0.87
C ILE A 468 -84.96 32.98 -2.13
N ILE A 469 -84.84 32.28 -3.26
CA ILE A 469 -85.47 32.69 -4.53
C ILE A 469 -87.00 32.72 -4.39
N THR A 470 -87.59 31.66 -3.85
CA THR A 470 -89.04 31.55 -3.64
C THR A 470 -89.58 32.68 -2.77
N TYR A 471 -88.92 32.96 -1.65
CA TYR A 471 -89.34 34.03 -0.74
C TYR A 471 -89.05 35.42 -1.29
N LYS A 472 -88.00 35.60 -2.10
CA LYS A 472 -87.74 36.87 -2.80
C LYS A 472 -88.90 37.24 -3.73
N ASP A 473 -89.44 36.27 -4.46
CA ASP A 473 -90.57 36.50 -5.37
C ASP A 473 -91.85 36.83 -4.60
N GLN A 474 -92.10 36.16 -3.49
CA GLN A 474 -93.22 36.48 -2.59
C GLN A 474 -93.09 37.88 -1.98
N ILE A 475 -91.89 38.25 -1.51
CA ILE A 475 -91.62 39.57 -0.94
C ILE A 475 -91.77 40.66 -2.00
N ASN A 476 -91.30 40.44 -3.23
CA ASN A 476 -91.49 41.38 -4.34
C ASN A 476 -92.97 41.58 -4.66
N LYS A 477 -93.76 40.51 -4.65
CA LYS A 477 -95.22 40.61 -4.85
C LYS A 477 -95.90 41.44 -3.75
N ILE A 478 -95.53 41.19 -2.48
CA ILE A 478 -96.03 42.00 -1.34
C ILE A 478 -95.61 43.47 -1.49
N LYS A 479 -94.36 43.70 -1.90
CA LYS A 479 -93.82 45.05 -2.14
C LYS A 479 -94.61 45.77 -3.24
N ASP A 480 -94.90 45.09 -4.35
CA ASP A 480 -95.62 45.65 -5.48
C ASP A 480 -97.10 45.92 -5.14
N ASP A 481 -97.76 45.02 -4.40
CA ASP A 481 -99.11 45.21 -3.87
C ASP A 481 -99.18 46.41 -2.92
N LEU A 482 -98.18 46.57 -2.05
CA LEU A 482 -98.08 47.67 -1.09
C LEU A 482 -97.83 49.01 -1.79
N TYR A 483 -96.92 49.05 -2.76
CA TYR A 483 -96.69 50.24 -3.58
C TYR A 483 -97.85 50.59 -4.51
N HIS A 484 -98.62 49.61 -4.97
CA HIS A 484 -99.85 49.85 -5.72
C HIS A 484 -100.87 50.56 -4.83
N LYS A 485 -101.10 50.05 -3.62
CA LYS A 485 -102.08 50.60 -2.67
C LYS A 485 -101.69 51.98 -2.14
N LEU A 486 -100.40 52.24 -1.92
CA LEU A 486 -99.91 53.57 -1.54
C LEU A 486 -100.15 54.62 -2.66
N ARG A 487 -99.93 54.23 -3.94
CA ARG A 487 -100.16 55.09 -5.11
C ARG A 487 -101.64 55.41 -5.36
N GLU A 488 -102.57 54.50 -5.06
CA GLU A 488 -104.02 54.74 -5.18
C GLU A 488 -104.53 55.87 -4.25
N HIS A 489 -103.83 56.12 -3.14
CA HIS A 489 -104.22 57.10 -2.13
C HIS A 489 -103.41 58.40 -2.16
N GLU A 490 -102.49 58.57 -3.11
CA GLU A 490 -101.54 59.69 -3.22
C GLU A 490 -102.21 61.05 -3.54
N LYS A 491 -103.46 61.06 -4.06
CA LYS A 491 -104.23 62.27 -4.38
C LYS A 491 -105.16 62.78 -3.27
N LYS A 492 -105.24 62.10 -2.13
CA LYS A 492 -105.99 62.55 -0.95
C LYS A 492 -104.96 62.95 0.09
N ASP A 493 -104.97 64.20 0.52
CA ASP A 493 -104.03 64.88 1.42
C ASP A 493 -103.84 64.14 2.78
N LEU A 494 -103.19 62.97 2.75
CA LEU A 494 -102.98 62.05 3.86
C LEU A 494 -101.48 61.91 4.09
N ASP A 495 -101.03 62.08 5.34
CA ASP A 495 -99.63 61.89 5.73
C ASP A 495 -99.28 60.38 5.75
N GLN A 496 -98.63 59.90 4.69
CA GLN A 496 -98.24 58.50 4.50
C GLN A 496 -96.85 58.17 5.08
N TYR A 497 -96.11 59.16 5.58
CA TYR A 497 -94.70 59.01 5.92
C TYR A 497 -94.45 58.05 7.09
N GLN A 498 -95.29 58.12 8.15
CA GLN A 498 -95.13 57.25 9.33
C GLN A 498 -95.37 55.77 9.01
N ILE A 499 -96.29 55.46 8.08
CA ILE A 499 -96.62 54.08 7.70
C ILE A 499 -95.49 53.47 6.88
N ILE A 500 -94.93 54.24 5.93
CA ILE A 500 -93.77 53.81 5.14
C ILE A 500 -92.56 53.59 6.05
N LYS A 501 -92.32 54.49 7.01
CA LYS A 501 -91.23 54.36 7.97
C LYS A 501 -91.37 53.10 8.84
N GLN A 502 -92.57 52.79 9.33
CA GLN A 502 -92.82 51.54 10.08
C GLN A 502 -92.57 50.28 9.24
N TRP A 503 -92.92 50.30 7.95
CA TRP A 503 -92.62 49.21 7.03
C TRP A 503 -91.12 49.03 6.82
N GLU A 504 -90.39 50.12 6.57
CA GLU A 504 -88.93 50.10 6.40
C GLU A 504 -88.20 49.60 7.65
N GLU A 505 -88.63 50.05 8.84
CA GLU A 505 -88.08 49.59 10.12
C GLU A 505 -88.33 48.10 10.35
N ASN A 506 -89.55 47.60 10.07
CA ASN A 506 -89.86 46.17 10.17
C ASN A 506 -89.11 45.31 9.13
N TYR A 507 -89.01 45.79 7.89
CA TYR A 507 -88.26 45.11 6.83
C TYR A 507 -86.77 45.02 7.18
N LYS A 508 -86.19 46.12 7.69
CA LYS A 508 -84.80 46.17 8.14
C LYS A 508 -84.54 45.17 9.26
N ARG A 509 -85.43 45.12 10.27
CA ARG A 509 -85.32 44.17 11.39
C ARG A 509 -85.40 42.71 10.93
N SER A 510 -86.34 42.37 10.05
CA SER A 510 -86.46 41.02 9.49
C SER A 510 -85.26 40.64 8.62
N LYS A 511 -84.72 41.59 7.86
CA LYS A 511 -83.48 41.40 7.08
C LYS A 511 -82.29 41.07 7.98
N GLU A 512 -82.14 41.78 9.09
CA GLU A 512 -81.09 41.53 10.08
C GLU A 512 -81.23 40.14 10.72
N GLN A 513 -82.46 39.70 11.04
CA GLN A 513 -82.72 38.35 11.58
C GLN A 513 -82.36 37.23 10.60
N ILE A 514 -82.74 37.36 9.33
CA ILE A 514 -82.37 36.40 8.28
C ILE A 514 -80.85 36.38 8.08
N GLY A 515 -80.22 37.55 8.10
CA GLY A 515 -78.77 37.69 8.04
C GLY A 515 -78.06 36.93 9.17
N PHE A 516 -78.59 37.00 10.39
CA PHE A 516 -78.06 36.27 11.54
C PHE A 516 -78.20 34.76 11.38
N LEU A 517 -79.37 34.25 10.99
CA LEU A 517 -79.57 32.80 10.78
C LEU A 517 -78.64 32.22 9.70
N LEU A 518 -78.45 32.95 8.60
CA LEU A 518 -77.49 32.57 7.55
C LEU A 518 -76.05 32.57 8.08
N SER A 519 -75.68 33.55 8.91
CA SER A 519 -74.33 33.56 9.52
C SER A 519 -74.11 32.37 10.43
N GLN A 520 -75.09 32.01 11.26
CA GLN A 520 -74.99 30.87 12.18
C GLN A 520 -74.88 29.53 11.43
N TYR A 521 -75.61 29.37 10.32
CA TYR A 521 -75.49 28.20 9.46
C TYR A 521 -74.09 28.07 8.84
N LEU A 522 -73.53 29.16 8.30
CA LEU A 522 -72.17 29.18 7.74
C LEU A 522 -71.10 28.87 8.81
N THR A 523 -71.25 29.38 10.03
CA THR A 523 -70.33 29.08 11.13
C THR A 523 -70.37 27.61 11.55
N ASN A 524 -71.55 26.98 11.59
CA ASN A 524 -71.66 25.56 11.90
C ASN A 524 -71.05 24.69 10.79
N LEU A 525 -71.29 25.05 9.53
CA LEU A 525 -70.71 24.36 8.38
C LEU A 525 -69.17 24.43 8.42
N TYR A 526 -68.58 25.57 8.79
CA TYR A 526 -67.13 25.69 8.99
C TYR A 526 -66.59 24.75 10.08
N LYS A 527 -67.27 24.65 11.23
CA LYS A 527 -66.85 23.77 12.34
C LYS A 527 -66.81 22.30 11.95
N ASP A 528 -67.70 21.86 11.07
CA ASP A 528 -67.71 20.48 10.57
C ASP A 528 -66.49 20.18 9.68
N PHE A 529 -65.90 21.20 9.04
CA PHE A 529 -64.66 21.07 8.24
C PHE A 529 -63.37 21.29 9.04
N GLU A 530 -63.42 22.02 10.17
CA GLU A 530 -62.27 22.33 11.02
C GLU A 530 -61.47 21.07 11.41
N GLY A 531 -62.15 20.02 11.89
CA GLY A 531 -61.50 18.76 12.27
C GLY A 531 -60.95 17.91 11.11
N ILE A 532 -61.34 18.20 9.86
CA ILE A 532 -60.76 17.56 8.66
C ILE A 532 -59.49 18.31 8.25
N ILE A 533 -59.52 19.64 8.29
CA ILE A 533 -58.36 20.51 8.01
C ILE A 533 -57.21 20.19 8.96
N GLU A 534 -57.48 20.04 10.27
CA GLU A 534 -56.45 19.68 11.25
C GLU A 534 -55.78 18.32 10.95
N LYS A 535 -56.55 17.34 10.47
CA LYS A 535 -56.02 16.00 10.12
C LYS A 535 -55.17 16.05 8.86
N GLU A 536 -55.54 16.88 7.89
CA GLU A 536 -54.77 17.10 6.67
C GLU A 536 -53.45 17.83 6.98
N GLU A 537 -53.49 18.90 7.79
CA GLU A 537 -52.28 19.59 8.25
C GLU A 537 -51.33 18.65 9.00
N ALA A 538 -51.84 17.80 9.89
CA ALA A 538 -51.04 16.81 10.60
C ALA A 538 -50.40 15.75 9.68
N LEU A 539 -51.07 15.37 8.59
CA LEU A 539 -50.51 14.45 7.59
C LEU A 539 -49.33 15.09 6.86
N PHE A 540 -49.45 16.34 6.42
CA PHE A 540 -48.39 17.05 5.70
C PHE A 540 -47.21 17.43 6.61
N GLU A 541 -47.46 17.75 7.90
CA GLU A 541 -46.38 17.97 8.86
C GLU A 541 -45.56 16.69 9.12
N ARG A 542 -46.18 15.49 9.15
CA ARG A 542 -45.42 14.21 9.23
C ARG A 542 -44.53 13.96 8.01
N VAL A 543 -44.98 14.34 6.81
CA VAL A 543 -44.15 14.27 5.58
C VAL A 543 -42.98 15.25 5.66
N LYS A 544 -43.20 16.43 6.26
CA LYS A 544 -42.18 17.47 6.48
C LYS A 544 -41.19 17.12 7.60
N GLU A 545 -41.56 16.30 8.57
CA GLU A 545 -40.61 15.81 9.58
C GLU A 545 -39.53 14.89 8.98
N ILE A 546 -39.84 14.18 7.88
CA ILE A 546 -38.87 13.36 7.15
C ILE A 546 -37.79 14.25 6.48
N THR A 547 -38.13 15.47 6.05
CA THR A 547 -37.20 16.40 5.40
C THR A 547 -36.31 17.19 6.38
N LYS A 548 -36.63 17.23 7.68
CA LYS A 548 -35.80 17.88 8.72
C LYS A 548 -34.46 17.17 9.00
N TYR A 549 -34.19 16.00 8.42
CA TYR A 549 -32.89 15.32 8.51
C TYR A 549 -31.77 16.03 7.71
N SER A 550 -32.13 16.92 6.78
CA SER A 550 -31.20 17.87 6.16
C SER A 550 -31.33 19.24 6.82
N GLY A 551 -30.28 19.70 7.49
CA GLY A 551 -30.27 20.99 8.16
C GLY A 551 -30.62 22.18 7.26
N ASN A 552 -31.47 23.05 7.78
CA ASN A 552 -31.78 24.42 7.36
C ASN A 552 -31.89 24.66 5.84
N GLN A 553 -33.06 24.37 5.28
CA GLN A 553 -33.62 25.20 4.22
C GLN A 553 -34.98 25.72 4.69
N GLU A 554 -35.10 27.05 4.77
CA GLU A 554 -36.39 27.72 4.87
C GLU A 554 -37.15 27.51 3.55
N GLU A 555 -38.31 26.88 3.61
CA GLU A 555 -39.27 26.96 2.50
C GLU A 555 -40.67 27.35 3.00
N LEU A 556 -41.29 28.19 2.15
CA LEU A 556 -42.56 28.85 2.35
C LEU A 556 -43.72 27.85 2.55
N PRO A 557 -44.73 28.17 3.38
CA PRO A 557 -45.87 27.29 3.56
C PRO A 557 -46.78 27.30 2.32
N LEU A 558 -46.94 26.15 1.67
CA LEU A 558 -48.10 25.84 0.83
C LEU A 558 -49.29 25.57 1.74
N ASN A 559 -50.13 26.58 1.95
CA ASN A 559 -51.60 26.51 1.96
C ASN A 559 -52.17 27.85 2.43
N TYR A 560 -52.33 28.78 1.48
CA TYR A 560 -52.99 30.07 1.68
C TYR A 560 -54.20 30.24 0.76
N ALA A 561 -54.94 29.14 0.53
CA ALA A 561 -56.05 29.14 -0.42
C ALA A 561 -57.45 28.99 0.21
N PHE A 562 -57.56 28.56 1.48
CA PHE A 562 -58.89 28.36 2.11
C PHE A 562 -59.20 29.33 3.27
N SER A 563 -58.20 29.90 3.94
CA SER A 563 -58.42 30.85 5.05
C SER A 563 -58.80 32.27 4.58
N THR A 564 -58.48 32.63 3.35
CA THR A 564 -58.77 33.95 2.75
C THR A 564 -60.20 34.07 2.22
N PHE A 565 -60.92 32.95 2.04
CA PHE A 565 -62.29 32.98 1.51
C PHE A 565 -63.36 33.21 2.60
N LEU A 566 -63.04 32.91 3.87
CA LEU A 566 -63.97 33.08 5.00
C LEU A 566 -63.77 34.38 5.78
N SER A 567 -62.76 35.18 5.44
CA SER A 567 -62.48 36.46 6.10
C SER A 567 -63.42 37.62 5.68
N ASP A 568 -64.31 37.40 4.73
CA ASP A 568 -65.25 38.42 4.23
C ASP A 568 -66.59 38.43 4.97
N LYS A 569 -66.58 38.51 6.32
CA LYS A 569 -67.68 39.07 7.12
C LYS A 569 -67.17 39.58 8.49
N LEU A 570 -66.32 40.61 8.47
CA LEU A 570 -66.05 41.43 9.66
C LEU A 570 -66.82 42.74 9.54
N THR A 571 -67.43 43.19 10.65
CA THR A 571 -68.21 44.43 10.68
C THR A 571 -67.33 45.68 10.48
N GLU A 572 -67.90 46.80 10.02
CA GLU A 572 -67.14 48.04 9.74
C GLU A 572 -66.38 48.57 10.98
N GLU A 573 -66.90 48.30 12.18
CA GLU A 573 -66.30 48.65 13.47
C GLU A 573 -65.03 47.81 13.73
N GLU A 574 -65.10 46.49 13.50
CA GLU A 574 -63.97 45.57 13.67
C GLU A 574 -62.92 45.72 12.55
N LEU A 575 -63.34 46.09 11.34
CA LEU A 575 -62.44 46.50 10.26
C LEU A 575 -61.68 47.77 10.63
N ARG A 576 -62.31 48.74 11.31
CA ARG A 576 -61.60 49.92 11.83
C ARG A 576 -60.64 49.54 12.96
N GLU A 577 -61.04 48.70 13.91
CA GLU A 577 -60.14 48.25 14.97
C GLU A 577 -58.95 47.47 14.41
N ARG A 578 -59.16 46.55 13.47
CA ARG A 578 -58.07 45.85 12.79
C ARG A 578 -57.25 46.76 11.88
N MET A 579 -57.84 47.76 11.21
CA MET A 579 -57.07 48.76 10.47
C MET A 579 -56.21 49.61 11.40
N VAL A 580 -56.68 49.90 12.62
CA VAL A 580 -55.91 50.60 13.65
C VAL A 580 -54.79 49.70 14.19
N GLU A 581 -55.07 48.43 14.46
CA GLU A 581 -54.08 47.46 14.91
C GLU A 581 -53.03 47.14 13.84
N LEU A 582 -53.47 46.99 12.58
CA LEU A 582 -52.58 46.83 11.42
C LEU A 582 -51.80 48.10 11.14
N LYS A 583 -52.38 49.29 11.27
CA LYS A 583 -51.60 50.55 11.21
C LYS A 583 -50.59 50.62 12.35
N ALA A 584 -50.93 50.17 13.55
CA ALA A 584 -49.99 50.13 14.67
C ALA A 584 -48.86 49.12 14.43
N LYS A 585 -49.16 47.92 13.92
CA LYS A 585 -48.15 46.93 13.52
C LYS A 585 -47.31 47.40 12.34
N LEU A 586 -47.90 48.07 11.35
CA LEU A 586 -47.22 48.63 10.19
C LEU A 586 -46.34 49.83 10.58
N ASN A 587 -46.75 50.63 11.58
CA ASN A 587 -45.90 51.66 12.16
C ASN A 587 -44.76 51.06 13.00
N LYS A 588 -45.01 49.97 13.73
CA LYS A 588 -43.96 49.24 14.47
C LYS A 588 -42.95 48.61 13.52
N LEU A 589 -43.42 48.03 12.41
CA LEU A 589 -42.58 47.49 11.34
C LEU A 589 -41.82 48.60 10.62
N ARG A 590 -42.44 49.74 10.30
CA ARG A 590 -41.72 50.90 9.75
C ARG A 590 -40.67 51.45 10.71
N HIS A 591 -40.92 51.43 12.01
CA HIS A 591 -39.93 51.83 13.01
C HIS A 591 -38.77 50.83 13.06
N LEU A 592 -39.06 49.52 12.97
CA LEU A 592 -38.01 48.50 12.87
C LEU A 592 -37.24 48.62 11.55
N GLU A 593 -37.92 48.87 10.43
CA GLU A 593 -37.31 49.14 9.12
C GLU A 593 -36.39 50.36 9.20
N MET A 594 -36.82 51.44 9.85
CA MET A 594 -36.01 52.64 10.05
C MET A 594 -34.80 52.38 10.97
N LEU A 595 -34.95 51.56 12.01
CA LEU A 595 -33.83 51.10 12.85
C LEU A 595 -32.86 50.22 12.06
N TYR A 596 -33.37 49.31 11.23
CA TYR A 596 -32.54 48.46 10.37
C TYR A 596 -31.84 49.26 9.27
N GLU A 597 -32.48 50.29 8.72
CA GLU A 597 -31.88 51.23 7.77
C GLU A 597 -30.79 52.07 8.44
N ASP A 598 -31.00 52.52 9.68
CA ASP A 598 -29.99 53.21 10.49
C ASP A 598 -28.82 52.27 10.84
N GLU A 599 -29.08 51.03 11.29
CA GLU A 599 -28.04 50.01 11.51
C GLU A 599 -27.29 49.68 10.21
N LEU A 600 -27.98 49.59 9.07
CA LEU A 600 -27.35 49.42 7.75
C LEU A 600 -26.51 50.63 7.36
N SER A 601 -26.95 51.85 7.69
CA SER A 601 -26.18 53.08 7.45
C SER A 601 -24.94 53.11 8.34
N GLN A 602 -25.07 52.79 9.62
CA GLN A 602 -23.97 52.70 10.57
C GLN A 602 -23.00 51.56 10.21
N LEU A 603 -23.49 50.42 9.71
CA LEU A 603 -22.67 49.32 9.21
C LEU A 603 -21.95 49.71 7.92
N LYS A 604 -22.61 50.41 7.00
CA LYS A 604 -21.97 50.97 5.79
C LYS A 604 -20.91 52.00 6.16
N ASP A 605 -21.19 52.92 7.08
CA ASP A 605 -20.22 53.90 7.55
C ASP A 605 -19.07 53.22 8.28
N ASN A 606 -19.31 52.21 9.13
CA ASN A 606 -18.26 51.44 9.78
C ASN A 606 -17.43 50.62 8.80
N LEU A 607 -18.05 50.03 7.76
CA LEU A 607 -17.33 49.31 6.69
C LEU A 607 -16.53 50.28 5.83
N GLU A 608 -17.09 51.43 5.44
CA GLU A 608 -16.35 52.48 4.77
C GLU A 608 -15.19 53.01 5.61
N THR A 609 -15.38 53.16 6.93
CA THR A 609 -14.35 53.68 7.84
C THR A 609 -13.25 52.64 8.10
N LYS A 610 -13.61 51.35 8.21
CA LYS A 610 -12.63 50.24 8.27
C LYS A 610 -11.85 50.07 6.96
N VAL A 611 -12.46 50.38 5.81
CA VAL A 611 -11.77 50.42 4.51
C VAL A 611 -10.93 51.70 4.36
N LYS A 612 -11.34 52.84 4.94
CA LYS A 612 -10.60 54.13 4.93
C LYS A 612 -9.28 54.10 5.72
N ILE A 613 -9.06 53.14 6.63
CA ILE A 613 -7.84 53.04 7.48
C ILE A 613 -6.76 52.13 6.88
N ARG A 614 -7.06 51.30 5.86
CA ARG A 614 -6.04 50.54 5.11
C ARG A 614 -5.79 51.17 3.75
N GLU A 615 -4.61 51.78 3.61
CA GLU A 615 -3.96 52.14 2.33
C GLU A 615 -4.44 53.37 1.54
N GLY A 616 -4.58 54.54 2.19
CA GLY A 616 -4.24 55.84 1.58
C GLY A 616 -4.78 56.16 0.17
N ILE A 617 -6.06 55.89 -0.12
CA ILE A 617 -6.70 56.26 -1.39
C ILE A 617 -7.88 57.18 -1.09
N SER A 618 -7.82 58.44 -1.56
CA SER A 618 -8.91 59.41 -1.43
C SER A 618 -10.00 59.15 -2.46
N THR A 619 -11.24 58.99 -1.99
CA THR A 619 -12.40 58.66 -2.81
C THR A 619 -13.12 59.90 -3.32
N SER A 620 -12.84 60.27 -4.56
CA SER A 620 -13.85 60.89 -5.43
C SER A 620 -13.48 60.63 -6.89
N ASN A 621 -14.17 59.67 -7.52
CA ASN A 621 -14.10 59.25 -8.93
C ASN A 621 -13.01 58.23 -9.35
N VAL A 622 -12.94 57.06 -8.72
CA VAL A 622 -12.18 55.92 -9.29
C VAL A 622 -13.07 55.13 -10.25
N GLU A 623 -12.81 55.28 -11.56
CA GLU A 623 -13.43 54.50 -12.63
C GLU A 623 -12.48 53.39 -13.09
N CYS A 624 -13.01 52.19 -13.35
CA CYS A 624 -12.21 51.11 -13.92
C CYS A 624 -11.83 51.48 -15.35
N SER A 625 -10.54 51.63 -15.68
CA SER A 625 -10.13 52.06 -17.02
C SER A 625 -10.43 51.05 -18.14
N VAL A 626 -10.76 49.80 -17.79
CA VAL A 626 -11.11 48.74 -18.74
C VAL A 626 -12.58 48.83 -19.15
N CYS A 627 -13.51 49.00 -18.21
CA CYS A 627 -14.95 49.05 -18.50
C CYS A 627 -15.55 50.47 -18.42
N ARG A 628 -14.78 51.45 -17.95
CA ARG A 628 -15.15 52.85 -17.69
C ARG A 628 -16.35 53.04 -16.73
N LYS A 629 -16.66 52.01 -15.93
CA LYS A 629 -17.69 52.10 -14.88
C LYS A 629 -17.04 52.46 -13.55
N LYS A 630 -17.78 53.20 -12.72
CA LYS A 630 -17.39 53.49 -11.32
C LYS A 630 -17.25 52.20 -10.53
N ILE A 631 -16.23 52.11 -9.69
CA ILE A 631 -15.97 50.94 -8.86
C ILE A 631 -16.75 51.06 -7.55
N ASN A 632 -17.60 50.08 -7.25
CA ASN A 632 -18.29 50.00 -5.97
C ASN A 632 -17.49 49.10 -5.01
N PHE A 633 -16.66 49.70 -4.17
CA PHE A 633 -15.78 48.98 -3.23
C PHE A 633 -16.51 48.04 -2.26
N ALA A 634 -17.82 48.21 -2.04
CA ALA A 634 -18.61 47.35 -1.15
C ALA A 634 -19.19 46.11 -1.84
N LYS A 635 -19.33 46.13 -3.18
CA LYS A 635 -19.98 45.04 -3.95
C LYS A 635 -19.05 44.39 -4.98
N ASP A 636 -18.11 45.14 -5.51
CA ASP A 636 -17.24 44.70 -6.59
C ASP A 636 -15.98 44.03 -6.04
N LYS A 637 -15.64 42.84 -6.56
CA LYS A 637 -14.30 42.28 -6.37
C LYS A 637 -13.31 43.09 -7.19
N ILE A 638 -12.31 43.66 -6.51
CA ILE A 638 -11.34 44.56 -7.12
C ILE A 638 -9.93 43.98 -7.07
N ILE A 639 -9.11 44.34 -8.05
CA ILE A 639 -7.66 44.11 -8.06
C ILE A 639 -6.95 45.44 -8.26
N LYS A 640 -5.88 45.65 -7.49
CA LYS A 640 -4.99 46.80 -7.60
C LYS A 640 -3.70 46.38 -8.31
N CYS A 641 -3.23 47.20 -9.24
CA CYS A 641 -1.90 47.02 -9.80
C CYS A 641 -0.85 47.30 -8.70
N PRO A 642 0.09 46.38 -8.42
CA PRO A 642 1.10 46.56 -7.38
C PRO A 642 2.12 47.64 -7.75
N TYR A 643 2.27 47.97 -9.04
CA TYR A 643 3.22 48.98 -9.50
C TYR A 643 2.66 50.41 -9.48
N CYS A 644 1.48 50.63 -10.06
CA CYS A 644 0.92 51.99 -10.19
C CYS A 644 -0.28 52.27 -9.29
N GLY A 645 -0.75 51.28 -8.53
CA GLY A 645 -1.89 51.44 -7.63
C GLY A 645 -3.25 51.60 -8.32
N ALA A 646 -3.32 51.51 -9.65
CA ALA A 646 -4.58 51.57 -10.38
C ALA A 646 -5.49 50.39 -10.03
N VAL A 647 -6.79 50.65 -9.87
CA VAL A 647 -7.78 49.67 -9.41
C VAL A 647 -8.73 49.29 -10.55
N TYR A 648 -9.02 48.00 -10.66
CA TYR A 648 -9.91 47.45 -11.69
C TYR A 648 -10.91 46.48 -11.07
N HIS A 649 -12.05 46.28 -11.74
CA HIS A 649 -12.88 45.10 -11.49
C HIS A 649 -12.07 43.84 -11.79
N TYR A 650 -12.12 42.86 -10.90
CA TYR A 650 -11.40 41.58 -10.99
C TYR A 650 -11.56 40.94 -12.38
N LEU A 651 -12.80 40.81 -12.86
CA LEU A 651 -13.08 40.20 -14.16
C LEU A 651 -12.58 41.04 -15.33
N CYS A 652 -12.59 42.38 -15.20
CA CYS A 652 -12.12 43.27 -16.25
C CYS A 652 -10.59 43.18 -16.42
N VAL A 653 -9.84 43.13 -15.32
CA VAL A 653 -8.38 42.97 -15.40
C VAL A 653 -7.98 41.53 -15.75
N ALA A 654 -8.70 40.52 -15.28
CA ALA A 654 -8.45 39.12 -15.66
C ALA A 654 -8.63 38.90 -17.17
N PHE A 655 -9.67 39.49 -17.78
CA PHE A 655 -9.86 39.46 -19.22
C PHE A 655 -8.78 40.23 -19.99
N TRP A 656 -8.25 41.31 -19.42
CA TRP A 656 -7.13 42.03 -20.01
C TRP A 656 -5.83 41.20 -19.95
N LEU A 657 -5.54 40.63 -18.78
CA LEU A 657 -4.34 39.83 -18.51
C LEU A 657 -4.27 38.54 -19.33
N SER A 658 -5.42 37.97 -19.73
CA SER A 658 -5.45 36.82 -20.64
C SER A 658 -5.01 37.15 -22.06
N LYS A 659 -4.98 38.44 -22.44
CA LYS A 659 -4.56 38.91 -23.77
C LYS A 659 -3.24 39.66 -23.76
N TYR A 660 -2.99 40.41 -22.69
CA TYR A 660 -1.80 41.24 -22.52
C TYR A 660 -1.32 41.06 -21.09
N ASN A 661 -0.13 40.48 -20.89
CA ASN A 661 0.46 40.26 -19.56
C ASN A 661 0.97 41.57 -18.92
N SER A 662 0.24 42.68 -19.06
CA SER A 662 0.66 43.99 -18.60
C SER A 662 -0.50 44.82 -18.05
N CYS A 663 -0.18 45.76 -17.17
CA CYS A 663 -1.16 46.64 -16.55
C CYS A 663 -1.83 47.56 -17.58
N PRO A 664 -3.17 47.64 -17.64
CA PRO A 664 -3.87 48.57 -18.54
C PRO A 664 -3.48 50.03 -18.37
N SER A 665 -3.05 50.44 -17.16
CA SER A 665 -2.77 51.84 -16.85
C SER A 665 -1.28 52.20 -16.87
N CYS A 666 -0.38 51.32 -16.44
CA CYS A 666 1.07 51.60 -16.43
C CYS A 666 1.90 50.71 -17.36
N GLN A 667 1.29 49.72 -18.00
CA GLN A 667 1.92 48.79 -18.94
C GLN A 667 3.08 47.94 -18.37
N ASN A 668 3.33 47.98 -17.05
CA ASN A 668 4.25 47.05 -16.41
C ASN A 668 3.75 45.62 -16.55
N VAL A 669 4.66 44.72 -16.91
CA VAL A 669 4.41 43.29 -17.10
C VAL A 669 4.33 42.61 -15.73
N PHE A 670 3.32 41.77 -15.51
CA PHE A 670 3.07 41.19 -14.18
C PHE A 670 3.92 39.95 -13.88
N LEU A 671 4.54 39.32 -14.89
CA LEU A 671 5.44 38.16 -14.76
C LEU A 671 6.50 38.14 -15.87
N ASP A 672 7.78 38.22 -15.50
CA ASP A 672 8.92 37.67 -16.26
C ASP A 672 9.18 36.25 -15.70
N PRO A 673 9.14 35.15 -16.48
CA PRO A 673 9.34 33.79 -15.98
C PRO A 673 10.73 33.52 -15.35
N ASN A 674 11.65 34.49 -15.32
CA ASN A 674 13.05 34.29 -14.92
C ASN A 674 13.55 35.16 -13.75
N GLN A 675 12.70 35.68 -12.85
CA GLN A 675 13.19 36.27 -11.59
C GLN A 675 12.99 35.33 -10.39
N ASN A 676 14.12 34.97 -9.77
CA ASN A 676 14.27 34.16 -8.57
C ASN A 676 13.50 34.76 -7.36
N ILE A 677 12.23 34.37 -7.15
CA ILE A 677 11.40 34.80 -5.99
C ILE A 677 11.34 33.70 -4.90
N TYR A 678 12.42 32.97 -4.68
CA TYR A 678 12.63 32.24 -3.43
C TYR A 678 13.93 32.73 -2.81
N GLU A 679 13.90 33.93 -2.24
CA GLU A 679 14.91 34.34 -1.26
C GLU A 679 14.62 33.66 0.07
N ALA A 680 15.67 33.10 0.65
CA ALA A 680 15.68 32.30 1.86
C ALA A 680 15.09 33.04 3.07
N GLN A 681 14.38 32.29 3.92
CA GLN A 681 13.93 32.74 5.24
C GLN A 681 15.14 33.07 6.14
N PRO A 682 15.10 34.14 6.97
CA PRO A 682 16.16 34.41 7.94
C PRO A 682 16.09 33.46 9.13
N GLU A 683 17.26 33.08 9.63
CA GLU A 683 17.44 32.37 10.91
C GLU A 683 17.00 33.26 12.09
N GLU A 684 16.16 32.70 12.97
CA GLU A 684 16.07 33.03 14.40
C GLU A 684 16.20 31.76 15.23
#